data_AF-A0A953Z779-F1
#
_entry.id   AF-A0A953Z779-F1
#
_cell.length_a   1.000
_cell.length_b   1.000
_cell.length_c   1.000
_cell.angle_alpha   90.00
_cell.angle_beta   90.00
_cell.angle_gamma   90.00
#
_symmetry.space_group_name_H-M   'P 1'
#
loop_
_entity.id
_entity.type
_entity.pdbx_description
1 polymer ?
#
loop_
_entity_poly.entity_id
_entity_poly.type
_entity_poly.pdbx_seq_one_letter_code
_entity_poly.pdbx_strand_id
1 'polypeptide(L)'
;MGKNATLCIGLIGLLAAGCGGGGTAGNSNPGGGGGDVFSLLVDTLRVSATFPADGAVQVPVNAEIAIEFDGVIAQECTAEPDTWLKLDGTGAPVAGSFSVTGSGRTVRFRPDSPLAIETDYVFQLSALTCDVDGKLLEEEYSFGFRTIDTTPPTVANASVADGASGVSRTAAITIDFDEDLSPTSVTPTTVYLKDVFGSTFATAAAVDGSRLTVDPVIDLPGNRGFVLVALGGASGVQDASGNGLVSSHSIGFTTASDATPPTLLTSWPNGGALRSPEIEPRFTFDDSMDPLTVETGSVVFVDEFANIVPYTTQTSPDQKTLRFVPTAPLVVGRAYSVGLTGGAGGVTDVSGNSLPASAVILFTIGTDATPPMLSSSTVADGATAVSPNAKPKLRFDGSLDPARIDSTLITLRDTAGTSVPITITTENADATIKVAPLVQLEASTDYVIRVAGGAEGIRDVAGNYMPSHITIGFRTSNDPTLPEVLIAPLNGSNAISRDTVVSAVFDSPLDPFTVGPATVYLQEQGGGLIDGTVELIRADRVIRFTPTNDLNVGTLYFFTIVGGPDGVRESSGNWLEESAASQFRIYSQVDALEPSVAVTLNATNALRADDLVMPPFGFEVNVSAIDSNTYNQDMSSAEITISGPSTIDSETVFATAIVEPTTVTYRVPSTHELSPGSYTLTARVRDLSGNLGVAADFKFDVAGATDDVVPFERTQVVWLRLDLDRDGNGRGDFLDDLYRLGFASDAGIGTINDRMFEVLRDGILSRVHQLYERKPNGGRLGSDSVPIRFTHRQPLGVASMQMALGGFDPEGASNRGYGDETSGTLGRALYDYRNARFNDNNTGVNPGVGVFPAELFLYEASIHDDVYPSFVTTFGQAFLPIQPDMGGDPVGTDARDATVISASFDYATASTLERARYNQIFIAADQWATAIGTILAHEAGHSLGLVAPGRESYELHGDASLHNEYANLSDIMAAAVGYDGLVTLDYAFRDLNLAYLRHRLLLK
;
A
#
# COMPACT_ATOMS: atom_id res chain seq x y z
N MET A 1 -1.71 -23.03 70.26
CA MET A 1 -1.56 -21.93 71.25
C MET A 1 -1.94 -20.63 70.53
N GLY A 2 -2.59 -19.63 71.12
CA GLY A 2 -3.01 -19.52 72.52
C GLY A 2 -3.40 -18.11 72.98
N LYS A 3 -4.34 -17.45 72.29
CA LYS A 3 -5.23 -16.35 72.79
C LYS A 3 -4.65 -14.95 73.18
N ASN A 4 -5.51 -13.96 72.87
CA ASN A 4 -5.74 -12.64 73.50
C ASN A 4 -4.92 -11.40 73.05
N ALA A 5 -5.44 -10.16 73.06
CA ALA A 5 -6.80 -9.59 72.84
C ALA A 5 -6.80 -8.05 73.08
N THR A 6 -7.85 -7.35 72.60
CA THR A 6 -8.53 -6.18 73.25
C THR A 6 -8.25 -4.75 72.74
N LEU A 7 -9.23 -4.23 71.97
CA LEU A 7 -9.88 -2.89 71.99
C LEU A 7 -9.11 -1.56 72.14
N CYS A 8 -9.51 -0.58 71.32
CA CYS A 8 -10.28 0.57 71.81
C CYS A 8 -11.35 1.02 70.81
N ILE A 9 -12.36 1.77 71.29
CA ILE A 9 -13.61 2.12 70.59
C ILE A 9 -13.70 3.64 70.40
N GLY A 10 -14.26 4.08 69.26
CA GLY A 10 -14.78 5.44 69.04
C GLY A 10 -16.04 5.38 68.18
N LEU A 11 -17.16 5.89 68.69
CA LEU A 11 -18.51 5.82 68.09
C LEU A 11 -19.18 7.21 68.15
N ILE A 12 -20.39 7.33 67.57
CA ILE A 12 -21.27 8.53 67.39
C ILE A 12 -21.01 9.19 66.01
N GLY A 13 -21.98 9.38 65.11
CA GLY A 13 -23.46 9.37 65.17
C GLY A 13 -24.00 10.72 64.62
N LEU A 14 -25.21 10.88 64.05
CA LEU A 14 -26.38 10.01 63.83
C LEU A 14 -27.36 10.76 62.88
N LEU A 15 -28.33 10.07 62.24
CA LEU A 15 -29.56 10.62 61.57
C LEU A 15 -29.35 11.42 60.26
N ALA A 16 -30.26 11.47 59.27
CA ALA A 16 -31.53 10.78 58.91
C ALA A 16 -32.00 11.34 57.53
N ALA A 17 -33.00 10.84 56.78
CA ALA A 17 -33.63 9.52 56.58
C ALA A 17 -34.64 9.65 55.40
N GLY A 18 -35.00 8.54 54.72
CA GLY A 18 -36.04 8.49 53.67
C GLY A 18 -35.57 7.77 52.40
N CYS A 19 -35.69 6.44 52.26
CA CYS A 19 -36.90 5.61 52.11
C CYS A 19 -37.62 5.87 50.76
N GLY A 20 -37.80 4.90 49.84
CA GLY A 20 -37.37 3.49 49.72
C GLY A 20 -37.53 3.06 48.24
N GLY A 21 -36.80 2.07 47.70
CA GLY A 21 -37.05 0.62 47.83
C GLY A 21 -38.03 0.12 46.74
N GLY A 22 -37.81 -0.98 46.01
CA GLY A 22 -36.70 -1.94 45.97
C GLY A 22 -37.13 -3.29 45.37
N GLY A 23 -36.17 -4.14 44.98
CA GLY A 23 -36.40 -5.54 44.56
C GLY A 23 -36.51 -5.76 43.04
N THR A 24 -35.97 -6.83 42.44
CA THR A 24 -35.28 -8.01 43.03
C THR A 24 -34.28 -8.61 42.03
N ALA A 25 -33.20 -9.20 42.57
CA ALA A 25 -32.15 -9.85 41.80
C ALA A 25 -32.53 -11.26 41.28
N GLY A 26 -31.79 -11.74 40.27
CA GLY A 26 -31.82 -13.11 39.78
C GLY A 26 -30.57 -13.43 38.94
N ASN A 27 -29.50 -13.89 39.60
CA ASN A 27 -28.25 -14.31 38.96
C ASN A 27 -28.33 -15.77 38.50
N SER A 28 -27.88 -16.08 37.27
CA SER A 28 -27.11 -17.31 37.00
C SER A 28 -26.41 -17.37 35.62
N ASN A 29 -25.10 -17.11 35.62
CA ASN A 29 -24.06 -17.79 34.82
C ASN A 29 -23.99 -17.58 33.27
N PRO A 30 -22.87 -17.94 32.60
CA PRO A 30 -22.27 -17.10 31.56
C PRO A 30 -22.07 -17.79 30.20
N GLY A 31 -21.66 -17.01 29.18
CA GLY A 31 -21.01 -17.57 27.99
C GLY A 31 -21.05 -16.70 26.73
N GLY A 32 -19.86 -16.41 26.19
CA GLY A 32 -19.62 -16.30 24.75
C GLY A 32 -20.09 -15.04 24.02
N GLY A 33 -19.16 -14.14 23.73
CA GLY A 33 -19.32 -13.04 22.77
C GLY A 33 -18.02 -12.25 22.69
N GLY A 34 -17.19 -12.51 21.68
CA GLY A 34 -16.00 -11.70 21.44
C GLY A 34 -16.41 -10.33 20.92
N GLY A 35 -15.92 -9.27 21.57
CA GLY A 35 -16.00 -7.91 21.03
C GLY A 35 -15.05 -7.74 19.84
N ASP A 36 -15.30 -6.70 19.05
CA ASP A 36 -14.57 -6.42 17.80
C ASP A 36 -13.07 -6.22 18.04
N VAL A 37 -12.24 -6.88 17.22
CA VAL A 37 -10.77 -6.78 17.33
C VAL A 37 -10.17 -6.31 16.00
N PHE A 38 -10.05 -4.98 15.89
CA PHE A 38 -9.30 -4.17 14.92
C PHE A 38 -9.65 -4.24 13.41
N SER A 39 -10.43 -3.24 12.95
CA SER A 39 -10.13 -2.52 11.70
C SER A 39 -9.51 -1.18 12.08
N LEU A 40 -8.17 -1.07 12.06
CA LEU A 40 -7.48 0.20 12.34
C LEU A 40 -5.98 0.20 11.95
N LEU A 41 -5.71 0.09 10.65
CA LEU A 41 -4.41 0.47 10.10
C LEU A 41 -4.30 2.00 10.01
N VAL A 42 -3.10 2.55 10.16
CA VAL A 42 -2.86 4.00 10.22
C VAL A 42 -2.53 4.57 8.83
N ASP A 43 -3.45 5.36 8.27
CA ASP A 43 -3.31 6.01 6.96
C ASP A 43 -2.31 7.20 6.94
N THR A 44 -1.65 7.42 5.78
CA THR A 44 -0.44 8.25 5.61
C THR A 44 -0.60 9.34 4.53
N LEU A 45 0.33 10.31 4.53
CA LEU A 45 0.46 11.43 3.58
C LEU A 45 1.47 11.08 2.47
N ARG A 46 1.32 11.64 1.25
CA ARG A 46 2.24 11.34 0.13
C ARG A 46 2.68 12.58 -0.65
N VAL A 47 3.88 12.51 -1.23
CA VAL A 47 4.42 13.50 -2.18
C VAL A 47 3.96 13.13 -3.59
N SER A 48 3.53 14.13 -4.37
CA SER A 48 2.98 13.94 -5.72
C SER A 48 3.85 14.50 -6.85
N ALA A 49 4.69 15.52 -6.59
CA ALA A 49 5.66 16.05 -7.55
C ALA A 49 6.78 16.87 -6.90
N THR A 50 7.92 17.02 -7.60
CA THR A 50 9.04 17.89 -7.18
C THR A 50 9.58 18.75 -8.33
N PHE A 51 10.15 19.89 -7.98
CA PHE A 51 10.99 20.71 -8.87
C PHE A 51 12.24 21.19 -8.10
N PRO A 52 13.48 21.00 -8.60
CA PRO A 52 13.84 20.10 -9.70
C PRO A 52 13.27 18.70 -9.50
N ALA A 53 13.00 17.99 -10.60
CA ALA A 53 12.63 16.58 -10.50
C ALA A 53 13.81 15.77 -9.94
N ASP A 54 13.53 14.61 -9.36
CA ASP A 54 14.59 13.70 -8.91
C ASP A 54 15.51 13.30 -10.09
N GLY A 55 16.82 13.29 -9.85
CA GLY A 55 17.85 13.06 -10.86
C GLY A 55 18.04 14.20 -11.87
N ALA A 56 17.45 15.38 -11.68
CA ALA A 56 17.60 16.49 -12.63
C ALA A 56 19.06 16.99 -12.70
N VAL A 57 19.63 17.01 -13.91
CA VAL A 57 20.96 17.56 -14.20
C VAL A 57 20.88 18.98 -14.77
N GLN A 58 22.02 19.68 -14.83
CA GLN A 58 22.13 21.04 -15.38
C GLN A 58 21.21 22.06 -14.68
N VAL A 59 20.89 21.82 -13.41
CA VAL A 59 20.03 22.71 -12.62
C VAL A 59 20.72 24.07 -12.47
N PRO A 60 20.03 25.19 -12.79
CA PRO A 60 20.59 26.52 -12.59
C PRO A 60 20.90 26.76 -11.11
N VAL A 61 22.07 27.33 -10.83
CA VAL A 61 22.52 27.63 -9.46
C VAL A 61 21.59 28.57 -8.67
N ASN A 62 20.59 29.18 -9.30
CA ASN A 62 19.59 30.05 -8.70
C ASN A 62 18.16 29.45 -8.68
N ALA A 63 18.03 28.12 -8.75
CA ALA A 63 16.74 27.43 -8.67
C ALA A 63 16.08 27.57 -7.28
N GLU A 64 14.75 27.68 -7.27
CA GLU A 64 13.91 27.45 -6.08
C GLU A 64 13.41 26.00 -6.11
N ILE A 65 13.36 25.35 -4.95
CA ILE A 65 12.84 23.99 -4.80
C ILE A 65 11.33 24.04 -4.55
N ALA A 66 10.55 23.12 -5.10
CA ALA A 66 9.12 22.97 -4.85
C ALA A 66 8.74 21.49 -4.69
N ILE A 67 7.78 21.22 -3.79
CA ILE A 67 7.24 19.89 -3.48
C ILE A 67 5.71 20.00 -3.46
N GLU A 68 5.03 19.12 -4.20
CA GLU A 68 3.57 19.00 -4.22
C GLU A 68 3.13 17.72 -3.51
N PHE A 69 1.93 17.71 -2.93
CA PHE A 69 1.39 16.63 -2.10
C PHE A 69 -0.05 16.25 -2.48
N ASP A 70 -0.51 15.07 -2.04
CA ASP A 70 -1.90 14.65 -2.16
C ASP A 70 -2.82 15.33 -1.11
N GLY A 71 -2.32 15.50 0.12
CA GLY A 71 -2.94 16.24 1.20
C GLY A 71 -2.76 17.77 1.10
N VAL A 72 -3.67 18.52 1.74
CA VAL A 72 -3.46 19.97 1.99
C VAL A 72 -2.52 20.10 3.18
N ILE A 73 -1.37 20.73 2.98
CA ILE A 73 -0.29 20.73 3.96
C ILE A 73 -0.52 21.77 5.04
N ALA A 74 -0.36 21.35 6.31
CA ALA A 74 -0.39 22.25 7.44
C ALA A 74 0.88 23.11 7.41
N GLN A 75 0.72 24.44 7.31
CA GLN A 75 1.83 25.39 7.14
C GLN A 75 2.87 25.26 8.27
N GLU A 76 2.41 24.93 9.48
CA GLU A 76 3.25 24.65 10.66
C GLU A 76 4.21 23.45 10.50
N CYS A 77 3.82 22.42 9.73
CA CYS A 77 4.61 21.19 9.52
C CYS A 77 5.61 21.30 8.34
N THR A 78 5.76 22.47 7.71
CA THR A 78 6.57 22.61 6.47
C THR A 78 8.05 22.93 6.67
N ALA A 79 8.44 23.26 7.90
CA ALA A 79 9.79 23.70 8.25
C ALA A 79 10.31 22.95 9.49
N GLU A 80 9.96 21.66 9.60
CA GLU A 80 10.55 20.77 10.60
C GLU A 80 12.08 20.68 10.42
N PRO A 81 12.88 20.46 11.48
CA PRO A 81 14.34 20.60 11.39
C PRO A 81 15.07 19.57 10.50
N ASP A 82 14.40 18.49 10.05
CA ASP A 82 14.95 17.58 9.01
C ASP A 82 14.50 17.92 7.59
N THR A 83 13.67 18.94 7.42
CA THR A 83 13.33 19.46 6.10
C THR A 83 14.45 20.42 5.67
N TRP A 84 15.37 19.95 4.82
CA TRP A 84 16.59 20.65 4.46
C TRP A 84 17.03 20.43 3.01
N LEU A 85 17.91 21.32 2.53
CA LEU A 85 18.73 21.13 1.34
C LEU A 85 20.20 21.02 1.76
N LYS A 86 20.96 20.03 1.29
CA LYS A 86 22.41 19.87 1.56
C LYS A 86 23.14 19.52 0.26
N LEU A 87 24.46 19.76 0.22
CA LEU A 87 25.30 19.10 -0.78
C LEU A 87 25.39 17.62 -0.41
N ASP A 88 25.33 16.74 -1.40
CA ASP A 88 25.44 15.30 -1.18
C ASP A 88 26.76 14.94 -0.45
N GLY A 89 26.69 13.97 0.45
CA GLY A 89 27.80 13.58 1.32
C GLY A 89 28.24 14.62 2.37
N THR A 90 27.54 15.76 2.54
CA THR A 90 27.88 16.79 3.55
C THR A 90 26.80 17.01 4.61
N GLY A 91 27.19 17.48 5.79
CA GLY A 91 26.28 17.62 6.94
C GLY A 91 25.59 18.98 7.12
N ALA A 92 26.04 20.05 6.45
CA ALA A 92 25.58 21.41 6.71
C ALA A 92 24.46 21.84 5.74
N PRO A 93 23.28 22.26 6.23
CA PRO A 93 22.18 22.69 5.35
C PRO A 93 22.47 24.02 4.65
N VAL A 94 22.01 24.13 3.41
CA VAL A 94 21.91 25.37 2.65
C VAL A 94 20.85 26.25 3.32
N ALA A 95 21.19 27.50 3.63
CA ALA A 95 20.24 28.45 4.21
C ALA A 95 19.17 28.87 3.18
N GLY A 96 17.93 29.04 3.63
CA GLY A 96 16.80 29.42 2.79
C GLY A 96 15.47 29.48 3.55
N SER A 97 14.39 29.81 2.85
CA SER A 97 13.06 30.03 3.43
C SER A 97 11.96 29.16 2.82
N PHE A 98 11.07 28.64 3.67
CA PHE A 98 9.88 27.88 3.26
C PHE A 98 8.63 28.76 3.04
N SER A 99 7.74 28.34 2.15
CA SER A 99 6.40 28.92 1.98
C SER A 99 5.44 27.89 1.38
N VAL A 100 4.16 27.88 1.81
CA VAL A 100 3.10 27.17 1.08
C VAL A 100 2.48 28.10 0.04
N THR A 101 2.24 27.59 -1.17
CA THR A 101 1.69 28.36 -2.29
C THR A 101 0.55 27.62 -2.99
N GLY A 102 -0.27 28.35 -3.74
CA GLY A 102 -1.40 27.77 -4.47
C GLY A 102 -2.57 27.36 -3.56
N SER A 103 -3.07 26.13 -3.76
CA SER A 103 -4.21 25.54 -3.05
C SER A 103 -3.90 24.98 -1.65
N GLY A 104 -2.71 25.26 -1.11
CA GLY A 104 -2.23 24.65 0.13
C GLY A 104 -1.48 23.32 -0.06
N ARG A 105 -1.36 22.83 -1.30
CA ARG A 105 -0.71 21.55 -1.63
C ARG A 105 0.76 21.66 -2.08
N THR A 106 1.31 22.86 -2.24
CA THR A 106 2.68 23.05 -2.75
C THR A 106 3.56 23.81 -1.75
N VAL A 107 4.56 23.13 -1.20
CA VAL A 107 5.64 23.72 -0.40
C VAL A 107 6.75 24.19 -1.33
N ARG A 108 7.33 25.36 -1.06
CA ARG A 108 8.51 25.91 -1.77
C ARG A 108 9.62 26.25 -0.80
N PHE A 109 10.86 25.89 -1.16
CA PHE A 109 12.08 26.29 -0.47
C PHE A 109 12.96 27.13 -1.38
N ARG A 110 13.33 28.33 -0.92
CA ARG A 110 14.16 29.28 -1.65
C ARG A 110 15.53 29.42 -0.98
N PRO A 111 16.64 29.03 -1.63
CA PRO A 111 18.00 29.27 -1.11
C PRO A 111 18.33 30.77 -0.97
N ASP A 112 19.03 31.13 0.12
CA ASP A 112 19.49 32.50 0.40
C ASP A 112 20.66 32.97 -0.48
N SER A 113 21.33 32.04 -1.16
CA SER A 113 22.46 32.30 -2.05
C SER A 113 22.51 31.26 -3.16
N PRO A 114 23.14 31.58 -4.32
CA PRO A 114 23.29 30.60 -5.40
C PRO A 114 24.06 29.35 -4.96
N LEU A 115 23.65 28.22 -5.48
CA LEU A 115 24.28 26.91 -5.31
C LEU A 115 25.66 26.86 -6.01
N ALA A 116 26.47 25.87 -5.67
CA ALA A 116 27.73 25.59 -6.36
C ALA A 116 27.48 25.00 -7.76
N ILE A 117 28.53 24.92 -8.60
CA ILE A 117 28.52 24.23 -9.90
C ILE A 117 29.05 22.80 -9.76
N GLU A 118 28.77 21.92 -10.71
CA GLU A 118 29.24 20.52 -10.77
C GLU A 118 28.89 19.68 -9.53
N THR A 119 27.95 20.19 -8.72
CA THR A 119 27.66 19.75 -7.35
C THR A 119 26.29 19.10 -7.28
N ASP A 120 26.28 17.90 -6.70
CA ASP A 120 25.09 17.15 -6.32
C ASP A 120 24.49 17.70 -5.02
N TYR A 121 23.19 17.91 -5.02
CA TYR A 121 22.40 18.37 -3.89
C TYR A 121 21.30 17.37 -3.59
N VAL A 122 21.07 17.11 -2.30
CA VAL A 122 19.94 16.34 -1.80
C VAL A 122 19.00 17.28 -1.08
N PHE A 123 17.73 17.28 -1.47
CA PHE A 123 16.65 17.85 -0.70
C PHE A 123 15.98 16.73 0.10
N GLN A 124 15.79 16.93 1.41
CA GLN A 124 15.08 16.03 2.30
C GLN A 124 13.89 16.75 2.95
N LEU A 125 12.82 16.00 3.18
CA LEU A 125 11.60 16.41 3.84
C LEU A 125 11.34 15.49 5.04
N SER A 126 11.12 16.07 6.22
CA SER A 126 10.93 15.29 7.45
C SER A 126 9.68 14.40 7.37
N ALA A 127 9.77 13.18 7.92
CA ALA A 127 8.61 12.29 8.09
C ALA A 127 7.51 12.90 8.97
N LEU A 128 7.82 13.95 9.75
CA LEU A 128 6.83 14.72 10.52
C LEU A 128 6.06 15.75 9.69
N THR A 129 6.36 15.90 8.39
CA THR A 129 5.54 16.69 7.47
C THR A 129 4.11 16.15 7.49
N CYS A 130 3.16 17.05 7.72
CA CYS A 130 1.77 16.69 8.02
C CYS A 130 0.77 17.46 7.16
N ASP A 131 -0.36 16.81 6.87
CA ASP A 131 -1.54 17.49 6.34
C ASP A 131 -2.42 18.07 7.47
N VAL A 132 -3.44 18.82 7.06
CA VAL A 132 -4.42 19.43 7.96
C VAL A 132 -5.28 18.42 8.74
N ASP A 133 -5.38 17.16 8.30
CA ASP A 133 -6.06 16.08 9.04
C ASP A 133 -5.10 15.34 10.00
N GLY A 134 -3.81 15.64 9.93
CA GLY A 134 -2.75 15.11 10.78
C GLY A 134 -2.20 13.77 10.31
N LYS A 135 -2.36 13.37 9.05
CA LYS A 135 -1.54 12.28 8.48
C LYS A 135 -0.07 12.70 8.44
N LEU A 136 0.84 11.75 8.50
CA LEU A 136 2.28 11.96 8.33
C LEU A 136 2.77 11.28 7.07
N LEU A 137 3.88 11.77 6.51
CA LEU A 137 4.60 11.00 5.50
C LEU A 137 4.98 9.63 6.08
N GLU A 138 4.94 8.61 5.23
CA GLU A 138 5.27 7.26 5.64
C GLU A 138 6.75 7.12 6.00
N GLU A 139 7.61 7.90 5.35
CA GLU A 139 9.04 8.01 5.63
C GLU A 139 9.53 9.41 5.28
N GLU A 140 10.82 9.68 5.51
CA GLU A 140 11.43 10.90 4.99
C GLU A 140 11.47 10.84 3.46
N TYR A 141 10.96 11.89 2.80
CA TYR A 141 11.01 11.96 1.34
C TYR A 141 12.26 12.74 0.94
N SER A 142 13.10 12.15 0.08
CA SER A 142 14.30 12.82 -0.42
C SER A 142 14.45 12.65 -1.93
N PHE A 143 15.11 13.62 -2.57
CA PHE A 143 15.43 13.60 -3.98
C PHE A 143 16.74 14.33 -4.27
N GLY A 144 17.47 13.87 -5.28
CA GLY A 144 18.74 14.41 -5.71
C GLY A 144 18.62 15.29 -6.96
N PHE A 145 19.50 16.26 -7.11
CA PHE A 145 19.70 16.98 -8.36
C PHE A 145 21.13 17.51 -8.50
N ARG A 146 21.63 17.65 -9.73
CA ARG A 146 22.98 18.12 -10.03
C ARG A 146 22.97 19.47 -10.75
N THR A 147 23.83 20.36 -10.27
CA THR A 147 24.05 21.69 -10.85
C THR A 147 24.96 21.64 -12.08
N ILE A 148 24.91 22.70 -12.90
CA ILE A 148 25.65 22.86 -14.18
C ILE A 148 27.12 22.42 -14.15
N ASP A 149 27.55 21.73 -15.22
CA ASP A 149 28.85 21.08 -15.40
C ASP A 149 29.50 21.42 -16.76
N THR A 150 30.83 21.48 -16.80
CA THR A 150 31.65 22.02 -17.90
C THR A 150 32.92 21.21 -18.28
N THR A 151 33.22 20.07 -17.64
CA THR A 151 34.41 19.26 -17.95
C THR A 151 34.11 18.12 -18.95
N PRO A 152 34.95 17.84 -19.98
CA PRO A 152 34.68 16.76 -20.94
C PRO A 152 35.42 15.43 -20.66
N PRO A 153 34.82 14.28 -21.04
CA PRO A 153 35.25 12.95 -20.64
C PRO A 153 36.54 12.48 -21.31
N THR A 154 37.27 11.59 -20.64
CA THR A 154 38.51 10.96 -21.11
C THR A 154 38.51 9.43 -20.93
N VAL A 155 39.27 8.72 -21.76
CA VAL A 155 39.33 7.24 -21.72
C VAL A 155 40.35 6.79 -20.68
N ALA A 156 39.90 6.01 -19.70
CA ALA A 156 40.71 5.45 -18.63
C ALA A 156 41.29 4.06 -19.00
N ASN A 157 40.49 3.18 -19.62
CA ASN A 157 40.89 1.79 -19.92
C ASN A 157 40.06 1.17 -21.08
N ALA A 158 40.51 0.04 -21.64
CA ALA A 158 39.74 -0.76 -22.59
C ALA A 158 40.04 -2.26 -22.45
N SER A 159 39.05 -3.13 -22.70
CA SER A 159 39.23 -4.60 -22.57
C SER A 159 40.08 -5.23 -23.68
N VAL A 160 40.20 -4.55 -24.82
CA VAL A 160 41.06 -4.95 -25.95
C VAL A 160 42.16 -3.90 -26.10
N ALA A 161 43.41 -4.33 -26.02
CA ALA A 161 44.57 -3.46 -26.26
C ALA A 161 44.75 -3.19 -27.76
N ASP A 162 45.24 -2.00 -28.11
CA ASP A 162 45.59 -1.67 -29.49
C ASP A 162 46.70 -2.60 -30.02
N GLY A 163 46.46 -3.19 -31.19
CA GLY A 163 47.30 -4.22 -31.80
C GLY A 163 47.04 -5.66 -31.31
N ALA A 164 46.03 -5.92 -30.47
CA ALA A 164 45.75 -7.26 -29.95
C ALA A 164 45.42 -8.29 -31.05
N SER A 165 45.77 -9.56 -30.82
CA SER A 165 45.54 -10.68 -31.75
C SER A 165 44.86 -11.85 -31.06
N GLY A 166 43.97 -12.55 -31.77
CA GLY A 166 43.23 -13.68 -31.20
C GLY A 166 42.02 -13.25 -30.36
N VAL A 167 41.51 -12.03 -30.57
CA VAL A 167 40.31 -11.52 -29.89
C VAL A 167 39.11 -12.38 -30.27
N SER A 168 38.18 -12.61 -29.33
CA SER A 168 36.97 -13.39 -29.60
C SER A 168 36.18 -12.82 -30.77
N ARG A 169 35.52 -13.69 -31.54
CA ARG A 169 34.60 -13.31 -32.62
C ARG A 169 33.27 -12.73 -32.11
N THR A 170 32.90 -13.08 -30.87
CA THR A 170 31.54 -12.93 -30.32
C THR A 170 31.51 -12.31 -28.91
N ALA A 171 32.63 -11.75 -28.45
CA ALA A 171 32.67 -11.09 -27.14
C ALA A 171 32.56 -9.57 -27.30
N ALA A 172 31.72 -8.96 -26.47
CA ALA A 172 31.66 -7.52 -26.33
C ALA A 172 33.00 -6.91 -25.90
N ILE A 173 33.30 -5.72 -26.42
CA ILE A 173 34.47 -4.92 -26.12
C ILE A 173 34.04 -3.79 -25.18
N THR A 174 34.78 -3.52 -24.10
CA THR A 174 34.45 -2.44 -23.17
C THR A 174 35.51 -1.33 -23.21
N ILE A 175 35.08 -0.09 -23.02
CA ILE A 175 35.91 1.10 -22.83
C ILE A 175 35.41 1.77 -21.56
N ASP A 176 36.32 1.97 -20.59
CA ASP A 176 36.04 2.67 -19.33
C ASP A 176 36.50 4.12 -19.46
N PHE A 177 35.65 5.07 -19.07
CA PHE A 177 35.93 6.51 -19.01
C PHE A 177 36.17 6.96 -17.55
N ASP A 178 36.57 8.22 -17.35
CA ASP A 178 36.76 8.83 -16.03
C ASP A 178 35.49 9.47 -15.43
N GLU A 179 34.46 9.69 -16.25
CA GLU A 179 33.13 10.18 -15.84
C GLU A 179 31.99 9.52 -16.64
N ASP A 180 30.76 9.69 -16.17
CA ASP A 180 29.58 9.01 -16.73
C ASP A 180 29.17 9.56 -18.09
N LEU A 181 28.91 8.67 -19.04
CA LEU A 181 28.55 9.03 -20.41
C LEU A 181 27.05 9.29 -20.58
N SER A 182 26.68 10.22 -21.46
CA SER A 182 25.30 10.34 -21.95
C SER A 182 25.00 9.20 -22.92
N PRO A 183 24.03 8.30 -22.61
CA PRO A 183 23.68 7.20 -23.52
C PRO A 183 23.19 7.68 -24.88
N THR A 184 22.58 8.88 -24.94
CA THR A 184 22.09 9.48 -26.18
C THR A 184 23.20 9.95 -27.13
N SER A 185 24.42 10.17 -26.62
CA SER A 185 25.59 10.51 -27.43
C SER A 185 26.21 9.30 -28.13
N VAL A 186 25.91 8.08 -27.66
CA VAL A 186 26.42 6.82 -28.19
C VAL A 186 25.47 6.31 -29.28
N THR A 187 25.91 6.45 -30.53
CA THR A 187 25.16 6.13 -31.74
C THR A 187 26.03 5.33 -32.70
N PRO A 188 25.46 4.64 -33.72
CA PRO A 188 26.24 3.98 -34.78
C PRO A 188 27.14 4.91 -35.63
N THR A 189 27.11 6.23 -35.39
CA THR A 189 27.98 7.22 -36.05
C THR A 189 29.06 7.78 -35.14
N THR A 190 28.86 7.73 -33.82
CA THR A 190 29.81 8.18 -32.79
C THR A 190 30.60 7.02 -32.20
N VAL A 191 30.03 5.80 -32.15
CA VAL A 191 30.73 4.56 -31.80
C VAL A 191 30.48 3.54 -32.89
N TYR A 192 31.55 3.05 -33.53
CA TYR A 192 31.43 2.09 -34.64
C TYR A 192 32.66 1.20 -34.81
N LEU A 193 32.41 -0.03 -35.25
CA LEU A 193 33.41 -1.02 -35.62
C LEU A 193 33.59 -1.07 -37.14
N LYS A 194 34.82 -1.17 -37.64
CA LYS A 194 35.14 -1.39 -39.06
C LYS A 194 36.24 -2.42 -39.25
N ASP A 195 36.29 -3.09 -40.39
CA ASP A 195 37.40 -3.97 -40.75
C ASP A 195 38.57 -3.22 -41.43
N VAL A 196 39.69 -3.93 -41.65
CA VAL A 196 40.87 -3.44 -42.38
C VAL A 196 40.60 -3.05 -43.83
N PHE A 197 39.46 -3.42 -44.41
CA PHE A 197 39.04 -3.02 -45.75
C PHE A 197 38.15 -1.76 -45.74
N GLY A 198 37.78 -1.27 -44.54
CA GLY A 198 36.95 -0.08 -44.33
C GLY A 198 35.45 -0.36 -44.24
N SER A 199 35.03 -1.64 -44.24
CA SER A 199 33.63 -2.03 -44.11
C SER A 199 33.18 -1.86 -42.66
N THR A 200 32.08 -1.16 -42.40
CA THR A 200 31.52 -0.99 -41.05
C THR A 200 30.66 -2.19 -40.66
N PHE A 201 30.79 -2.63 -39.41
CA PHE A 201 30.03 -3.74 -38.83
C PHE A 201 29.03 -3.20 -37.82
N ALA A 202 27.81 -3.75 -37.80
CA ALA A 202 26.79 -3.35 -36.84
C ALA A 202 27.16 -3.82 -35.44
N THR A 203 27.01 -2.93 -34.45
CA THR A 203 27.30 -3.19 -33.04
C THR A 203 26.16 -2.68 -32.16
N ALA A 204 25.75 -3.47 -31.18
CA ALA A 204 24.96 -2.97 -30.06
C ALA A 204 25.90 -2.25 -29.10
N ALA A 205 25.75 -0.93 -28.97
CA ALA A 205 26.51 -0.13 -28.01
C ALA A 205 25.61 0.24 -26.83
N ALA A 206 26.10 0.04 -25.61
CA ALA A 206 25.40 0.33 -24.36
C ALA A 206 26.32 1.08 -23.40
N VAL A 207 25.72 1.92 -22.55
CA VAL A 207 26.41 2.71 -21.52
C VAL A 207 25.90 2.29 -20.15
N ASP A 208 26.82 2.08 -19.22
CA ASP A 208 26.58 1.80 -17.81
C ASP A 208 27.51 2.72 -16.99
N GLY A 209 26.98 3.89 -16.60
CA GLY A 209 27.77 5.01 -16.06
C GLY A 209 28.91 5.41 -17.01
N SER A 210 30.15 5.31 -16.52
CA SER A 210 31.40 5.57 -17.25
C SER A 210 31.85 4.42 -18.17
N ARG A 211 31.16 3.27 -18.20
CA ARG A 211 31.51 2.13 -19.05
C ARG A 211 30.69 2.10 -20.34
N LEU A 212 31.37 2.20 -21.47
CA LEU A 212 30.85 1.89 -22.80
C LEU A 212 31.11 0.40 -23.13
N THR A 213 30.05 -0.35 -23.43
CA THR A 213 30.12 -1.74 -23.92
C THR A 213 29.69 -1.78 -25.38
N VAL A 214 30.46 -2.45 -26.24
CA VAL A 214 30.23 -2.56 -27.68
C VAL A 214 30.24 -4.02 -28.10
N ASP A 215 29.07 -4.56 -28.42
CA ASP A 215 28.87 -5.96 -28.80
C ASP A 215 28.62 -6.10 -30.31
N PRO A 216 29.39 -6.91 -31.05
CA PRO A 216 29.11 -7.19 -32.46
C PRO A 216 27.74 -7.85 -32.67
N VAL A 217 26.92 -7.31 -33.58
CA VAL A 217 25.59 -7.91 -33.88
C VAL A 217 25.73 -9.21 -34.67
N ILE A 218 26.78 -9.33 -35.49
CA ILE A 218 27.13 -10.58 -36.18
C ILE A 218 28.43 -11.13 -35.61
N ASP A 219 28.60 -12.46 -35.65
CA ASP A 219 29.85 -13.10 -35.27
C ASP A 219 30.96 -12.58 -36.20
N LEU A 220 32.04 -12.01 -35.66
CA LEU A 220 33.06 -11.38 -36.50
C LEU A 220 33.81 -12.42 -37.35
N PRO A 221 34.06 -12.15 -38.65
CA PRO A 221 34.91 -13.00 -39.49
C PRO A 221 36.24 -13.37 -38.84
N GLY A 222 36.59 -14.66 -38.87
CA GLY A 222 37.82 -15.16 -38.26
C GLY A 222 39.10 -14.67 -38.93
N ASN A 223 40.18 -14.54 -38.14
CA ASN A 223 41.52 -14.13 -38.58
C ASN A 223 41.54 -12.83 -39.43
N ARG A 224 40.68 -11.85 -39.07
CA ARG A 224 40.53 -10.56 -39.77
C ARG A 224 40.84 -9.40 -38.82
N GLY A 225 41.45 -8.35 -39.37
CA GLY A 225 41.73 -7.12 -38.62
C GLY A 225 40.54 -6.17 -38.56
N PHE A 226 40.34 -5.54 -37.41
CA PHE A 226 39.28 -4.57 -37.13
C PHE A 226 39.82 -3.34 -36.41
N VAL A 227 39.04 -2.26 -36.44
CA VAL A 227 39.25 -1.02 -35.68
C VAL A 227 37.93 -0.58 -35.08
N LEU A 228 37.85 -0.53 -33.75
CA LEU A 228 36.77 0.13 -33.00
C LEU A 228 37.10 1.63 -32.90
N VAL A 229 36.11 2.50 -33.10
CA VAL A 229 36.25 3.96 -33.01
C VAL A 229 35.21 4.52 -32.06
N ALA A 230 35.62 5.40 -31.14
CA ALA A 230 34.75 6.30 -30.40
C ALA A 230 35.10 7.75 -30.80
N LEU A 231 34.14 8.48 -31.36
CA LEU A 231 34.33 9.79 -31.98
C LEU A 231 34.41 10.90 -30.92
N GLY A 232 35.34 11.83 -31.08
CA GLY A 232 35.44 13.04 -30.26
C GLY A 232 34.89 14.31 -30.93
N GLY A 233 34.89 15.40 -30.17
CA GLY A 233 34.31 16.70 -30.52
C GLY A 233 32.89 16.87 -30.00
N ALA A 234 32.32 18.07 -30.17
CA ALA A 234 30.99 18.43 -29.65
C ALA A 234 29.81 17.60 -30.22
N SER A 235 30.05 16.78 -31.25
CA SER A 235 29.07 15.84 -31.82
C SER A 235 29.56 14.38 -31.76
N GLY A 236 30.55 14.10 -30.92
CA GLY A 236 31.06 12.78 -30.61
C GLY A 236 30.35 12.15 -29.41
N VAL A 237 31.03 11.24 -28.72
CA VAL A 237 30.64 10.76 -27.40
C VAL A 237 30.70 11.92 -26.39
N GLN A 238 29.69 12.02 -25.51
CA GLN A 238 29.56 13.06 -24.50
C GLN A 238 29.34 12.46 -23.11
N ASP A 239 29.68 13.20 -22.07
CA ASP A 239 29.27 12.93 -20.68
C ASP A 239 27.75 13.15 -20.49
N ALA A 240 27.24 12.81 -19.30
CA ALA A 240 25.84 13.04 -18.89
C ALA A 240 25.41 14.53 -18.89
N SER A 241 26.38 15.46 -18.87
CA SER A 241 26.20 16.91 -18.84
C SER A 241 26.21 17.56 -20.23
N GLY A 242 26.61 16.82 -21.27
CA GLY A 242 26.67 17.24 -22.66
C GLY A 242 28.04 17.72 -23.16
N ASN A 243 29.13 17.61 -22.38
CA ASN A 243 30.45 17.97 -22.89
C ASN A 243 31.05 16.80 -23.70
N GLY A 244 31.64 17.12 -24.86
CA GLY A 244 32.10 16.11 -25.82
C GLY A 244 33.56 15.69 -25.62
N LEU A 245 33.83 14.38 -25.66
CA LEU A 245 35.15 13.75 -25.65
C LEU A 245 36.14 14.52 -26.54
N VAL A 246 37.26 14.98 -25.98
CA VAL A 246 38.13 15.98 -26.64
C VAL A 246 38.67 15.53 -28.01
N SER A 247 38.98 14.24 -28.18
CA SER A 247 39.51 13.67 -29.43
C SER A 247 39.13 12.22 -29.59
N SER A 248 38.87 11.77 -30.82
CA SER A 248 38.44 10.40 -31.10
C SER A 248 39.45 9.35 -30.62
N HIS A 249 38.94 8.34 -29.92
CA HIS A 249 39.69 7.16 -29.52
C HIS A 249 39.56 6.05 -30.59
N SER A 250 40.56 5.19 -30.73
CA SER A 250 40.52 4.08 -31.69
C SER A 250 41.39 2.91 -31.24
N ILE A 251 40.89 1.68 -31.39
CA ILE A 251 41.55 0.43 -30.99
C ILE A 251 41.57 -0.51 -32.19
N GLY A 252 42.76 -0.83 -32.70
CA GLY A 252 42.96 -1.86 -33.72
C GLY A 252 43.16 -3.25 -33.11
N PHE A 253 42.59 -4.30 -33.70
CA PHE A 253 42.80 -5.68 -33.24
C PHE A 253 42.61 -6.70 -34.37
N THR A 254 42.90 -7.98 -34.11
CA THR A 254 42.67 -9.12 -35.03
C THR A 254 41.94 -10.24 -34.33
N THR A 255 40.87 -10.76 -34.94
CA THR A 255 40.04 -11.85 -34.41
C THR A 255 40.78 -13.20 -34.39
N ALA A 256 40.33 -14.11 -33.53
CA ALA A 256 40.73 -15.50 -33.54
C ALA A 256 40.37 -16.18 -34.89
N SER A 257 41.12 -17.23 -35.25
CA SER A 257 40.77 -18.06 -36.41
C SER A 257 39.50 -18.85 -36.15
N ASP A 258 38.69 -19.00 -37.18
CA ASP A 258 37.53 -19.87 -37.18
C ASP A 258 37.73 -21.05 -38.13
N ALA A 259 37.20 -22.20 -37.75
CA ALA A 259 37.23 -23.45 -38.50
C ALA A 259 36.04 -24.36 -38.16
N THR A 260 34.99 -23.83 -37.51
CA THR A 260 33.81 -24.58 -37.09
C THR A 260 32.68 -24.34 -38.08
N PRO A 261 32.18 -25.36 -38.80
CA PRO A 261 31.04 -25.19 -39.69
C PRO A 261 29.74 -24.84 -38.95
N PRO A 262 28.84 -24.04 -39.56
CA PRO A 262 27.54 -23.71 -38.96
C PRO A 262 26.64 -24.94 -38.88
N THR A 263 25.78 -25.00 -37.86
CA THR A 263 24.79 -26.06 -37.65
C THR A 263 23.37 -25.51 -37.70
N LEU A 264 22.44 -26.28 -38.30
CA LEU A 264 21.03 -25.90 -38.38
C LEU A 264 20.33 -26.21 -37.05
N LEU A 265 19.88 -25.18 -36.35
CA LEU A 265 19.12 -25.29 -35.09
C LEU A 265 17.64 -25.57 -35.35
N THR A 266 17.00 -24.76 -36.20
CA THR A 266 15.58 -24.90 -36.54
C THR A 266 15.29 -24.51 -37.99
N SER A 267 14.19 -25.01 -38.52
CA SER A 267 13.61 -24.58 -39.78
C SER A 267 12.12 -24.36 -39.63
N TRP A 268 11.49 -23.63 -40.54
CA TRP A 268 10.03 -23.45 -40.58
C TRP A 268 9.58 -23.06 -42.00
N PRO A 269 8.39 -23.46 -42.49
CA PRO A 269 7.43 -24.36 -41.86
C PRO A 269 7.92 -25.82 -41.78
N ASN A 270 7.57 -26.49 -40.68
CA ASN A 270 7.75 -27.93 -40.50
C ASN A 270 6.37 -28.62 -40.41
N GLY A 271 6.29 -29.87 -40.88
CA GLY A 271 5.10 -30.71 -40.79
C GLY A 271 4.02 -30.43 -41.85
N GLY A 272 3.20 -31.44 -42.15
CA GLY A 272 2.23 -31.44 -43.25
C GLY A 272 0.93 -30.65 -43.03
N ALA A 273 0.96 -29.60 -42.19
CA ALA A 273 -0.15 -28.66 -42.10
C ALA A 273 -0.14 -27.68 -43.28
N LEU A 274 -1.32 -27.21 -43.68
CA LEU A 274 -1.45 -26.22 -44.75
C LEU A 274 -0.92 -24.85 -44.30
N ARG A 275 -0.22 -24.16 -45.20
CA ARG A 275 0.43 -22.86 -44.95
C ARG A 275 -0.11 -21.75 -45.83
N SER A 276 0.07 -20.50 -45.42
CA SER A 276 -0.37 -19.34 -46.19
C SER A 276 0.22 -19.31 -47.62
N PRO A 277 -0.52 -18.85 -48.63
CA PRO A 277 0.06 -18.45 -49.92
C PRO A 277 1.22 -17.45 -49.81
N GLU A 278 1.27 -16.66 -48.74
CA GLU A 278 2.31 -15.66 -48.47
C GLU A 278 3.37 -16.16 -47.46
N ILE A 279 3.46 -17.48 -47.26
CA ILE A 279 4.44 -18.11 -46.36
C ILE A 279 5.88 -17.75 -46.71
N GLU A 280 6.68 -17.44 -45.68
CA GLU A 280 8.08 -17.07 -45.81
C GLU A 280 8.98 -18.09 -45.08
N PRO A 281 9.45 -19.14 -45.79
CA PRO A 281 10.37 -20.16 -45.29
C PRO A 281 11.61 -19.62 -44.57
N ARG A 282 12.03 -20.33 -43.51
CA ARG A 282 13.15 -19.96 -42.64
C ARG A 282 14.05 -21.13 -42.27
N PHE A 283 15.33 -20.82 -42.10
CA PHE A 283 16.36 -21.69 -41.51
C PHE A 283 17.17 -20.86 -40.50
N THR A 284 17.37 -21.37 -39.30
CA THR A 284 18.10 -20.69 -38.20
C THR A 284 19.29 -21.54 -37.76
N PHE A 285 20.44 -20.90 -37.64
CA PHE A 285 21.76 -21.48 -37.37
C PHE A 285 22.34 -20.99 -36.04
N ASP A 286 23.48 -21.57 -35.62
CA ASP A 286 24.25 -21.17 -34.44
C ASP A 286 25.35 -20.12 -34.72
N ASP A 287 25.91 -20.08 -35.93
CA ASP A 287 26.87 -19.07 -36.41
C ASP A 287 26.23 -18.15 -37.48
N SER A 288 26.82 -16.97 -37.70
CA SER A 288 26.37 -15.99 -38.70
C SER A 288 26.66 -16.46 -40.13
N MET A 289 25.62 -16.58 -40.96
CA MET A 289 25.73 -17.05 -42.36
C MET A 289 26.18 -15.94 -43.32
N ASP A 290 27.12 -16.20 -44.23
CA ASP A 290 27.55 -15.23 -45.25
C ASP A 290 26.45 -15.02 -46.32
N PRO A 291 25.81 -13.83 -46.40
CA PRO A 291 24.74 -13.57 -47.36
C PRO A 291 25.20 -13.68 -48.82
N LEU A 292 26.50 -13.52 -49.11
CA LEU A 292 27.05 -13.68 -50.47
C LEU A 292 27.02 -15.12 -50.96
N THR A 293 26.96 -16.10 -50.04
CA THR A 293 26.87 -17.52 -50.39
C THR A 293 25.43 -18.04 -50.44
N VAL A 294 24.44 -17.23 -50.07
CA VAL A 294 23.00 -17.55 -50.11
C VAL A 294 22.40 -17.04 -51.42
N GLU A 295 22.80 -17.68 -52.52
CA GLU A 295 22.46 -17.28 -53.89
C GLU A 295 21.73 -18.39 -54.67
N THR A 296 21.32 -18.11 -55.91
CA THR A 296 20.58 -19.07 -56.76
C THR A 296 21.34 -20.36 -57.10
N GLY A 297 22.65 -20.40 -56.88
CA GLY A 297 23.47 -21.61 -57.04
C GLY A 297 23.45 -22.55 -55.83
N SER A 298 23.21 -22.01 -54.63
CA SER A 298 23.22 -22.74 -53.36
C SER A 298 21.82 -22.95 -52.77
N VAL A 299 20.80 -22.26 -53.27
CA VAL A 299 19.41 -22.33 -52.80
C VAL A 299 18.46 -22.86 -53.88
N VAL A 300 17.71 -23.92 -53.57
CA VAL A 300 16.74 -24.55 -54.45
C VAL A 300 15.33 -24.36 -53.89
N PHE A 301 14.53 -23.46 -54.47
CA PHE A 301 13.11 -23.28 -54.15
C PHE A 301 12.26 -23.72 -55.36
N VAL A 302 11.53 -24.83 -55.22
CA VAL A 302 10.72 -25.41 -56.31
C VAL A 302 9.33 -25.88 -55.85
N ASP A 303 8.39 -25.92 -56.80
CA ASP A 303 7.09 -26.60 -56.62
C ASP A 303 7.18 -28.13 -56.85
N GLU A 304 6.09 -28.84 -56.61
CA GLU A 304 5.97 -30.30 -56.81
C GLU A 304 6.27 -30.79 -58.24
N PHE A 305 6.28 -29.90 -59.23
CA PHE A 305 6.62 -30.20 -60.62
C PHE A 305 8.05 -29.78 -60.99
N ALA A 306 8.86 -29.41 -59.99
CA ALA A 306 10.22 -28.88 -60.11
C ALA A 306 10.33 -27.53 -60.85
N ASN A 307 9.25 -26.73 -60.91
CA ASN A 307 9.35 -25.35 -61.39
C ASN A 307 10.00 -24.48 -60.32
N ILE A 308 10.95 -23.63 -60.71
CA ILE A 308 11.60 -22.68 -59.81
C ILE A 308 10.60 -21.62 -59.34
N VAL A 309 10.51 -21.42 -58.03
CA VAL A 309 9.77 -20.33 -57.40
C VAL A 309 10.67 -19.09 -57.32
N PRO A 310 10.27 -17.91 -57.85
CA PRO A 310 11.05 -16.69 -57.67
C PRO A 310 10.86 -16.10 -56.27
N TYR A 311 11.97 -15.86 -55.56
CA TYR A 311 12.00 -15.32 -54.19
C TYR A 311 13.05 -14.22 -54.03
N THR A 312 12.97 -13.46 -52.94
CA THR A 312 14.06 -12.64 -52.40
C THR A 312 14.54 -13.21 -51.08
N THR A 313 15.83 -13.08 -50.78
CA THR A 313 16.41 -13.44 -49.48
C THR A 313 16.36 -12.26 -48.52
N GLN A 314 16.12 -12.57 -47.25
CA GLN A 314 16.26 -11.66 -46.12
C GLN A 314 17.00 -12.41 -45.00
N THR A 315 17.68 -11.68 -44.14
CA THR A 315 18.42 -12.24 -43.00
C THR A 315 18.05 -11.49 -41.73
N SER A 316 18.10 -12.17 -40.59
CA SER A 316 18.07 -11.51 -39.28
C SER A 316 19.30 -10.60 -39.13
N PRO A 317 19.27 -9.60 -38.22
CA PRO A 317 20.41 -8.69 -38.03
C PRO A 317 21.72 -9.39 -37.69
N ASP A 318 21.65 -10.49 -36.94
CA ASP A 318 22.77 -11.38 -36.57
C ASP A 318 23.18 -12.37 -37.68
N GLN A 319 22.47 -12.37 -38.82
CA GLN A 319 22.65 -13.27 -39.96
C GLN A 319 22.48 -14.77 -39.62
N LYS A 320 21.94 -15.11 -38.45
CA LYS A 320 21.72 -16.50 -38.02
C LYS A 320 20.42 -17.10 -38.53
N THR A 321 19.43 -16.28 -38.92
CA THR A 321 18.21 -16.74 -39.60
C THR A 321 18.20 -16.28 -41.05
N LEU A 322 18.15 -17.24 -41.98
CA LEU A 322 17.87 -17.03 -43.40
C LEU A 322 16.36 -17.12 -43.65
N ARG A 323 15.80 -16.16 -44.39
CA ARG A 323 14.37 -16.04 -44.69
C ARG A 323 14.17 -15.90 -46.21
N PHE A 324 13.26 -16.69 -46.77
CA PHE A 324 12.97 -16.71 -48.21
C PHE A 324 11.56 -16.19 -48.45
N VAL A 325 11.45 -15.08 -49.18
CA VAL A 325 10.19 -14.38 -49.42
C VAL A 325 9.77 -14.60 -50.88
N PRO A 326 8.70 -15.35 -51.17
CA PRO A 326 8.16 -15.48 -52.53
C PRO A 326 7.81 -14.10 -53.12
N THR A 327 8.18 -13.85 -54.37
CA THR A 327 7.86 -12.56 -55.04
C THR A 327 6.40 -12.44 -55.49
N ALA A 328 5.62 -13.52 -55.36
CA ALA A 328 4.19 -13.60 -55.60
C ALA A 328 3.58 -14.70 -54.72
N PRO A 329 2.28 -14.61 -54.35
CA PRO A 329 1.62 -15.64 -53.56
C PRO A 329 1.70 -17.03 -54.22
N LEU A 330 2.04 -18.03 -53.40
CA LEU A 330 2.18 -19.42 -53.82
C LEU A 330 0.82 -20.05 -54.13
N VAL A 331 0.80 -20.96 -55.11
CA VAL A 331 -0.45 -21.58 -55.59
C VAL A 331 -1.02 -22.55 -54.55
N VAL A 332 -2.26 -22.26 -54.13
CA VAL A 332 -3.09 -23.09 -53.24
C VAL A 332 -3.15 -24.55 -53.68
N GLY A 333 -3.03 -25.46 -52.72
CA GLY A 333 -3.12 -26.91 -52.92
C GLY A 333 -1.84 -27.57 -53.43
N ARG A 334 -0.82 -26.81 -53.85
CA ARG A 334 0.48 -27.37 -54.26
C ARG A 334 1.41 -27.60 -53.08
N ALA A 335 2.25 -28.61 -53.23
CA ALA A 335 3.44 -28.80 -52.39
C ALA A 335 4.65 -28.03 -52.96
N TYR A 336 5.51 -27.57 -52.06
CA TYR A 336 6.76 -26.86 -52.36
C TYR A 336 7.89 -27.41 -51.51
N SER A 337 9.12 -27.19 -51.96
CA SER A 337 10.33 -27.43 -51.18
C SER A 337 11.31 -26.26 -51.29
N VAL A 338 11.98 -25.97 -50.18
CA VAL A 338 13.12 -25.04 -50.11
C VAL A 338 14.31 -25.82 -49.57
N GLY A 339 15.41 -25.81 -50.31
CA GLY A 339 16.65 -26.50 -49.97
C GLY A 339 17.86 -25.56 -49.96
N LEU A 340 18.72 -25.73 -48.96
CA LEU A 340 20.05 -25.14 -48.88
C LEU A 340 21.08 -26.21 -49.22
N THR A 341 21.99 -25.91 -50.13
CA THR A 341 23.09 -26.81 -50.52
C THR A 341 24.19 -26.71 -49.49
N GLY A 342 24.57 -27.85 -48.91
CA GLY A 342 25.76 -27.97 -48.06
C GLY A 342 26.97 -28.53 -48.82
N GLY A 343 28.12 -28.54 -48.16
CA GLY A 343 29.39 -28.97 -48.73
C GLY A 343 30.04 -27.93 -49.64
N ALA A 344 31.05 -28.35 -50.42
CA ALA A 344 31.85 -27.45 -51.24
C ALA A 344 31.02 -26.76 -52.34
N GLY A 345 30.97 -25.42 -52.30
CA GLY A 345 30.12 -24.61 -53.19
C GLY A 345 28.68 -24.42 -52.69
N GLY A 346 28.38 -24.89 -51.47
CA GLY A 346 27.14 -24.58 -50.75
C GLY A 346 27.21 -23.27 -49.96
N VAL A 347 26.21 -23.06 -49.10
CA VAL A 347 26.18 -21.91 -48.16
C VAL A 347 27.29 -22.02 -47.10
N THR A 348 27.86 -20.89 -46.67
CA THR A 348 28.91 -20.82 -45.63
C THR A 348 28.54 -19.84 -44.52
N ASP A 349 29.24 -19.94 -43.39
CA ASP A 349 29.34 -18.84 -42.43
C ASP A 349 30.19 -17.66 -42.99
N VAL A 350 30.24 -16.56 -42.25
CA VAL A 350 31.05 -15.35 -42.53
C VAL A 350 32.57 -15.55 -42.47
N SER A 351 33.04 -16.72 -42.00
CA SER A 351 34.45 -17.13 -42.02
C SER A 351 34.79 -18.02 -43.23
N GLY A 352 33.77 -18.51 -43.95
CA GLY A 352 33.89 -19.35 -45.14
C GLY A 352 33.76 -20.85 -44.89
N ASN A 353 33.37 -21.32 -43.69
CA ASN A 353 33.14 -22.75 -43.46
C ASN A 353 31.77 -23.16 -44.04
N SER A 354 31.75 -24.18 -44.90
CA SER A 354 30.52 -24.64 -45.55
C SER A 354 29.62 -25.44 -44.62
N LEU A 355 28.30 -25.21 -44.69
CA LEU A 355 27.28 -26.02 -44.01
C LEU A 355 27.52 -27.52 -44.31
N PRO A 356 27.69 -28.41 -43.32
CA PRO A 356 28.20 -29.77 -43.56
C PRO A 356 27.31 -30.67 -44.45
N ALA A 357 26.00 -30.44 -44.46
CA ALA A 357 25.03 -31.22 -45.21
C ALA A 357 23.87 -30.33 -45.69
N SER A 358 23.30 -30.65 -46.86
CA SER A 358 22.16 -29.92 -47.40
C SER A 358 20.93 -30.06 -46.50
N ALA A 359 20.24 -28.95 -46.25
CA ALA A 359 18.98 -28.89 -45.49
C ALA A 359 17.81 -28.68 -46.45
N VAL A 360 16.66 -29.33 -46.21
CA VAL A 360 15.45 -29.17 -47.05
C VAL A 360 14.21 -29.16 -46.17
N ILE A 361 13.31 -28.21 -46.41
CA ILE A 361 11.94 -28.21 -45.87
C ILE A 361 10.92 -28.46 -46.98
N LEU A 362 9.79 -29.04 -46.60
CA LEU A 362 8.66 -29.33 -47.49
C LEU A 362 7.34 -28.89 -46.83
N PHE A 363 6.46 -28.26 -47.60
CA PHE A 363 5.17 -27.75 -47.12
C PHE A 363 4.12 -27.69 -48.23
N THR A 364 2.85 -27.58 -47.86
CA THR A 364 1.70 -27.49 -48.79
C THR A 364 0.91 -26.22 -48.51
N ILE A 365 0.45 -25.54 -49.57
CA ILE A 365 -0.26 -24.25 -49.45
C ILE A 365 -1.76 -24.46 -49.25
N GLY A 366 -2.33 -23.79 -48.26
CA GLY A 366 -3.76 -23.71 -47.96
C GLY A 366 -4.43 -22.47 -48.55
N THR A 367 -5.65 -22.19 -48.13
CA THR A 367 -6.47 -21.07 -48.60
C THR A 367 -6.36 -19.81 -47.75
N ASP A 368 -5.76 -19.90 -46.56
CA ASP A 368 -5.69 -18.81 -45.60
C ASP A 368 -4.54 -17.85 -45.93
N ALA A 369 -4.89 -16.63 -46.33
CA ALA A 369 -3.98 -15.55 -46.69
C ALA A 369 -4.31 -14.25 -45.90
N THR A 370 -4.96 -14.39 -44.74
CA THR A 370 -5.48 -13.26 -43.96
C THR A 370 -4.67 -13.07 -42.68
N PRO A 371 -3.87 -12.00 -42.55
CA PRO A 371 -3.18 -11.67 -41.30
C PRO A 371 -4.14 -11.54 -40.11
N PRO A 372 -3.73 -11.95 -38.89
CA PRO A 372 -4.54 -11.75 -37.70
C PRO A 372 -4.69 -10.25 -37.40
N MET A 373 -5.91 -9.82 -37.12
CA MET A 373 -6.27 -8.45 -36.76
C MET A 373 -6.85 -8.39 -35.35
N LEU A 374 -6.55 -7.31 -34.62
CA LEU A 374 -7.17 -7.04 -33.32
C LEU A 374 -8.64 -6.67 -33.53
N SER A 375 -9.54 -7.52 -33.02
CA SER A 375 -10.99 -7.34 -33.08
C SER A 375 -11.54 -6.53 -31.90
N SER A 376 -10.95 -6.67 -30.70
CA SER A 376 -11.29 -5.87 -29.53
C SER A 376 -10.19 -5.89 -28.46
N SER A 377 -10.22 -4.91 -27.56
CA SER A 377 -9.42 -4.85 -26.33
C SER A 377 -10.32 -4.46 -25.16
N THR A 378 -10.10 -5.02 -23.97
CA THR A 378 -10.80 -4.58 -22.75
C THR A 378 -10.28 -3.24 -22.21
N VAL A 379 -9.12 -2.80 -22.68
CA VAL A 379 -8.60 -1.43 -22.44
C VAL A 379 -8.52 -0.74 -23.80
N ALA A 380 -9.31 0.33 -23.97
CA ALA A 380 -9.31 1.10 -25.20
C ALA A 380 -8.04 1.95 -25.34
N ASP A 381 -7.57 2.13 -26.58
CA ASP A 381 -6.48 3.06 -26.88
C ASP A 381 -6.93 4.50 -26.60
N GLY A 382 -6.11 5.24 -25.83
CA GLY A 382 -6.43 6.56 -25.31
C GLY A 382 -7.36 6.60 -24.09
N ALA A 383 -7.66 5.47 -23.44
CA ALA A 383 -8.46 5.47 -22.20
C ALA A 383 -7.71 6.18 -21.06
N THR A 384 -8.38 7.09 -20.33
CA THR A 384 -7.73 7.97 -19.33
C THR A 384 -8.04 7.64 -17.87
N ALA A 385 -8.87 6.63 -17.61
CA ALA A 385 -9.42 6.29 -16.30
C ALA A 385 -9.49 4.75 -16.14
N VAL A 386 -8.36 4.08 -16.43
CA VAL A 386 -8.24 2.63 -16.33
C VAL A 386 -7.90 2.24 -14.89
N SER A 387 -8.56 1.25 -14.30
CA SER A 387 -8.21 0.83 -12.94
C SER A 387 -6.75 0.40 -12.83
N PRO A 388 -6.04 0.77 -11.75
CA PRO A 388 -4.73 0.22 -11.38
C PRO A 388 -4.61 -1.30 -11.48
N ASN A 389 -5.70 -2.05 -11.24
CA ASN A 389 -5.72 -3.53 -11.31
C ASN A 389 -6.26 -4.07 -12.64
N ALA A 390 -6.19 -3.29 -13.72
CA ALA A 390 -6.55 -3.76 -15.05
C ALA A 390 -5.68 -4.93 -15.52
N LYS A 391 -6.35 -5.98 -16.01
CA LYS A 391 -5.75 -7.18 -16.63
C LYS A 391 -6.16 -7.24 -18.12
N PRO A 392 -5.54 -6.42 -19.01
CA PRO A 392 -5.94 -6.28 -20.41
C PRO A 392 -6.10 -7.61 -21.16
N LYS A 393 -7.19 -7.74 -21.93
CA LYS A 393 -7.42 -8.85 -22.85
C LYS A 393 -7.51 -8.32 -24.28
N LEU A 394 -6.67 -8.84 -25.17
CA LEU A 394 -6.57 -8.48 -26.58
C LEU A 394 -7.12 -9.63 -27.42
N ARG A 395 -8.27 -9.43 -28.08
CA ARG A 395 -8.93 -10.45 -28.88
C ARG A 395 -8.65 -10.26 -30.36
N PHE A 396 -8.10 -11.29 -31.00
CA PHE A 396 -7.87 -11.34 -32.44
C PHE A 396 -9.02 -12.07 -33.17
N ASP A 397 -9.13 -11.86 -34.47
CA ASP A 397 -10.14 -12.48 -35.34
C ASP A 397 -9.80 -13.92 -35.76
N GLY A 398 -8.56 -14.37 -35.57
CA GLY A 398 -8.09 -15.73 -35.81
C GLY A 398 -7.17 -16.29 -34.71
N SER A 399 -6.91 -17.60 -34.76
CA SER A 399 -5.99 -18.29 -33.85
C SER A 399 -4.53 -17.94 -34.15
N LEU A 400 -3.82 -17.42 -33.16
CA LEU A 400 -2.41 -17.06 -33.25
C LEU A 400 -1.50 -18.30 -33.14
N ASP A 401 -0.27 -18.21 -33.64
CA ASP A 401 0.75 -19.26 -33.44
C ASP A 401 1.31 -19.19 -32.01
N PRO A 402 1.08 -20.19 -31.13
CA PRO A 402 1.52 -20.13 -29.74
C PRO A 402 3.05 -20.06 -29.57
N ALA A 403 3.83 -20.48 -30.57
CA ALA A 403 5.29 -20.33 -30.57
C ALA A 403 5.75 -18.89 -30.84
N ARG A 404 4.82 -17.93 -30.93
CA ARG A 404 5.05 -16.50 -31.21
C ARG A 404 4.25 -15.60 -30.26
N ILE A 405 4.02 -16.06 -29.03
CA ILE A 405 3.29 -15.34 -27.99
C ILE A 405 4.13 -15.40 -26.70
N ASP A 406 5.00 -14.41 -26.54
CA ASP A 406 5.93 -14.29 -25.40
C ASP A 406 6.23 -12.82 -25.07
N SER A 407 6.98 -12.59 -24.00
CA SER A 407 7.33 -11.26 -23.49
C SER A 407 8.39 -10.51 -24.31
N THR A 408 8.98 -11.13 -25.35
CA THR A 408 9.83 -10.44 -26.32
C THR A 408 8.98 -9.75 -27.41
N LEU A 409 7.80 -10.32 -27.69
CA LEU A 409 6.87 -9.82 -28.71
C LEU A 409 5.75 -8.96 -28.11
N ILE A 410 5.38 -9.17 -26.85
CA ILE A 410 4.32 -8.45 -26.15
C ILE A 410 4.93 -7.80 -24.91
N THR A 411 4.89 -6.46 -24.82
CA THR A 411 5.45 -5.72 -23.69
C THR A 411 4.44 -4.72 -23.15
N LEU A 412 4.34 -4.59 -21.83
CA LEU A 412 3.76 -3.44 -21.15
C LEU A 412 4.91 -2.54 -20.67
N ARG A 413 4.82 -1.25 -20.97
CA ARG A 413 5.80 -0.24 -20.53
C ARG A 413 5.08 1.00 -20.01
N ASP A 414 5.71 1.74 -19.11
CA ASP A 414 5.33 3.13 -18.85
C ASP A 414 5.77 4.04 -20.02
N THR A 415 5.42 5.32 -19.95
CA THR A 415 5.85 6.34 -20.92
C THR A 415 7.30 6.81 -20.74
N ALA A 416 7.97 6.49 -19.63
CA ALA A 416 9.42 6.67 -19.47
C ALA A 416 10.22 5.56 -20.20
N GLY A 417 9.56 4.47 -20.58
CA GLY A 417 10.11 3.32 -21.30
C GLY A 417 10.44 2.12 -20.40
N THR A 418 10.21 2.21 -19.09
CA THR A 418 10.41 1.13 -18.11
C THR A 418 9.48 -0.04 -18.43
N SER A 419 9.97 -1.27 -18.35
CA SER A 419 9.13 -2.46 -18.57
C SER A 419 8.42 -2.89 -17.29
N VAL A 420 7.10 -2.98 -17.36
CA VAL A 420 6.27 -3.59 -16.30
C VAL A 420 6.36 -5.11 -16.43
N PRO A 421 6.71 -5.84 -15.36
CA PRO A 421 6.67 -7.31 -15.36
C PRO A 421 5.24 -7.83 -15.60
N ILE A 422 5.06 -8.62 -16.65
CA ILE A 422 3.77 -9.18 -17.06
C ILE A 422 3.85 -10.70 -17.19
N THR A 423 2.73 -11.36 -16.93
CA THR A 423 2.46 -12.73 -17.41
C THR A 423 1.56 -12.67 -18.63
N ILE A 424 1.81 -13.59 -19.57
CA ILE A 424 1.07 -13.71 -20.81
C ILE A 424 0.42 -15.09 -20.84
N THR A 425 -0.88 -15.13 -21.08
CA THR A 425 -1.64 -16.38 -21.27
C THR A 425 -2.59 -16.24 -22.44
N THR A 426 -3.01 -17.36 -23.02
CA THR A 426 -3.93 -17.39 -24.16
C THR A 426 -5.25 -18.07 -23.83
N GLU A 427 -6.32 -17.62 -24.49
CA GLU A 427 -7.66 -18.19 -24.39
C GLU A 427 -8.33 -18.27 -25.78
N ASN A 428 -9.49 -18.94 -25.84
CA ASN A 428 -10.33 -19.06 -27.04
C ASN A 428 -9.59 -19.67 -28.25
N ALA A 429 -8.90 -20.80 -28.03
CA ALA A 429 -8.03 -21.44 -29.04
C ALA A 429 -6.99 -20.45 -29.60
N ASP A 430 -6.25 -19.82 -28.68
CA ASP A 430 -5.15 -18.89 -28.94
C ASP A 430 -5.52 -17.62 -29.74
N ALA A 431 -6.81 -17.28 -29.80
CA ALA A 431 -7.32 -16.04 -30.41
C ALA A 431 -7.47 -14.88 -29.40
N THR A 432 -7.12 -15.06 -28.12
CA THR A 432 -7.16 -14.00 -27.11
C THR A 432 -5.91 -14.01 -26.26
N ILE A 433 -5.16 -12.91 -26.26
CA ILE A 433 -3.98 -12.71 -25.41
C ILE A 433 -4.44 -11.99 -24.13
N LYS A 434 -4.12 -12.56 -22.97
CA LYS A 434 -4.22 -11.87 -21.68
C LYS A 434 -2.86 -11.30 -21.31
N VAL A 435 -2.83 -10.01 -20.98
CA VAL A 435 -1.68 -9.33 -20.38
C VAL A 435 -2.04 -9.08 -18.93
N ALA A 436 -1.38 -9.76 -18.00
CA ALA A 436 -1.61 -9.60 -16.57
C ALA A 436 -0.34 -9.05 -15.91
N PRO A 437 -0.34 -7.77 -15.47
CA PRO A 437 0.71 -7.22 -14.61
C PRO A 437 0.94 -8.11 -13.38
N LEU A 438 2.20 -8.25 -12.96
CA LEU A 438 2.57 -8.97 -11.74
C LEU A 438 2.46 -8.11 -10.46
N VAL A 439 2.35 -6.80 -10.64
CA VAL A 439 2.16 -5.78 -9.60
C VAL A 439 1.03 -4.87 -10.07
N GLN A 440 0.27 -4.30 -9.13
CA GLN A 440 -0.70 -3.24 -9.42
C GLN A 440 -0.02 -2.10 -10.20
N LEU A 441 -0.73 -1.53 -11.17
CA LEU A 441 -0.21 -0.39 -11.93
C LEU A 441 -0.29 0.88 -11.10
N GLU A 442 0.71 1.74 -11.21
CA GLU A 442 0.72 3.02 -10.49
C GLU A 442 -0.45 3.89 -10.93
N ALA A 443 -1.05 4.63 -10.00
CA ALA A 443 -2.12 5.58 -10.29
C ALA A 443 -1.61 6.76 -11.14
N SER A 444 -2.52 7.45 -11.83
CA SER A 444 -2.24 8.62 -12.69
C SER A 444 -1.18 8.41 -13.79
N THR A 445 -0.79 7.17 -14.11
CA THR A 445 0.39 6.84 -14.92
C THR A 445 0.01 6.38 -16.32
N ASP A 446 0.71 6.92 -17.32
CA ASP A 446 0.52 6.59 -18.73
C ASP A 446 1.35 5.35 -19.11
N TYR A 447 0.67 4.29 -19.55
CA TYR A 447 1.21 2.99 -19.97
C TYR A 447 0.93 2.69 -21.44
N VAL A 448 1.78 1.87 -22.06
CA VAL A 448 1.64 1.38 -23.44
C VAL A 448 1.80 -0.13 -23.50
N ILE A 449 0.77 -0.82 -23.98
CA ILE A 449 0.89 -2.21 -24.43
C ILE A 449 1.37 -2.17 -25.89
N ARG A 450 2.48 -2.83 -26.18
CA ARG A 450 2.99 -3.01 -27.53
C ARG A 450 2.97 -4.50 -27.91
N VAL A 451 2.33 -4.82 -29.03
CA VAL A 451 2.35 -6.15 -29.65
C VAL A 451 3.14 -6.07 -30.95
N ALA A 452 4.18 -6.90 -31.09
CA ALA A 452 5.09 -6.90 -32.21
C ALA A 452 4.41 -7.39 -33.51
N GLY A 453 4.52 -6.59 -34.57
CA GLY A 453 4.12 -6.96 -35.93
C GLY A 453 5.32 -6.98 -36.89
N GLY A 454 5.04 -7.19 -38.17
CA GLY A 454 6.03 -7.41 -39.22
C GLY A 454 6.60 -8.82 -39.23
N ALA A 455 7.64 -9.02 -40.04
CA ALA A 455 8.32 -10.30 -40.26
C ALA A 455 8.73 -11.03 -38.97
N GLU A 456 9.15 -10.28 -37.94
CA GLU A 456 9.57 -10.80 -36.64
C GLU A 456 8.52 -10.58 -35.54
N GLY A 457 7.26 -10.35 -35.92
CA GLY A 457 6.12 -10.17 -35.02
C GLY A 457 5.28 -11.43 -34.80
N ILE A 458 4.09 -11.22 -34.24
CA ILE A 458 3.03 -12.22 -34.12
C ILE A 458 2.50 -12.62 -35.50
N ARG A 459 2.12 -13.89 -35.64
CA ARG A 459 1.48 -14.47 -36.81
C ARG A 459 0.37 -15.43 -36.39
N ASP A 460 -0.48 -15.81 -37.34
CA ASP A 460 -1.38 -16.94 -37.19
C ASP A 460 -0.69 -18.31 -37.41
N VAL A 461 -1.46 -19.39 -37.21
CA VAL A 461 -1.03 -20.77 -37.42
C VAL A 461 -0.78 -21.16 -38.90
N ALA A 462 -1.32 -20.41 -39.86
CA ALA A 462 -1.11 -20.61 -41.29
C ALA A 462 0.23 -20.00 -41.75
N GLY A 463 0.67 -18.94 -41.08
CA GLY A 463 1.93 -18.22 -41.32
C GLY A 463 1.77 -16.75 -41.68
N ASN A 464 0.57 -16.17 -41.64
CA ASN A 464 0.37 -14.75 -41.98
C ASN A 464 0.83 -13.86 -40.81
N TYR A 465 1.79 -12.98 -41.05
CA TYR A 465 2.29 -12.03 -40.05
C TYR A 465 1.35 -10.83 -39.90
N MET A 466 1.10 -10.41 -38.64
CA MET A 466 0.43 -9.14 -38.37
C MET A 466 1.25 -8.00 -38.99
N PRO A 467 0.70 -7.14 -39.88
CA PRO A 467 1.51 -6.31 -40.78
C PRO A 467 2.25 -5.17 -40.08
N SER A 468 1.74 -4.67 -38.95
CA SER A 468 2.31 -3.57 -38.19
C SER A 468 2.20 -3.84 -36.69
N HIS A 469 3.02 -3.15 -35.90
CA HIS A 469 2.87 -3.12 -34.45
C HIS A 469 1.47 -2.64 -34.05
N ILE A 470 0.91 -3.24 -33.01
CA ILE A 470 -0.20 -2.66 -32.26
C ILE A 470 0.38 -1.96 -31.05
N THR A 471 -0.07 -0.73 -30.81
CA THR A 471 0.17 0.03 -29.59
C THR A 471 -1.19 0.42 -29.00
N ILE A 472 -1.38 0.16 -27.71
CA ILE A 472 -2.55 0.60 -26.95
C ILE A 472 -2.00 1.42 -25.79
N GLY A 473 -2.10 2.74 -25.90
CA GLY A 473 -1.78 3.67 -24.82
C GLY A 473 -2.99 3.85 -23.91
N PHE A 474 -2.78 3.90 -22.60
CA PHE A 474 -3.82 4.21 -21.63
C PHE A 474 -3.22 4.84 -20.38
N ARG A 475 -4.04 5.59 -19.64
CA ARG A 475 -3.70 6.16 -18.35
C ARG A 475 -4.52 5.50 -17.25
N THR A 476 -3.87 5.17 -16.14
CA THR A 476 -4.57 4.69 -14.95
C THR A 476 -5.35 5.82 -14.26
N SER A 477 -6.40 5.44 -13.53
CA SER A 477 -7.15 6.30 -12.62
C SER A 477 -6.22 7.09 -11.70
N ASN A 478 -6.63 8.29 -11.33
CA ASN A 478 -5.93 9.09 -10.32
C ASN A 478 -6.18 8.60 -8.88
N ASP A 479 -7.14 7.70 -8.69
CA ASP A 479 -7.43 7.05 -7.43
C ASP A 479 -6.69 5.70 -7.34
N PRO A 480 -5.77 5.52 -6.38
CA PRO A 480 -5.04 4.27 -6.18
C PRO A 480 -5.84 3.19 -5.44
N THR A 481 -6.98 3.55 -4.82
CA THR A 481 -7.82 2.63 -4.05
C THR A 481 -8.77 1.84 -4.95
N LEU A 482 -9.26 0.70 -4.45
CA LEU A 482 -10.32 -0.05 -5.11
C LEU A 482 -11.65 0.29 -4.42
N PRO A 483 -12.78 0.30 -5.14
CA PRO A 483 -14.06 0.68 -4.55
C PRO A 483 -14.48 -0.32 -3.46
N GLU A 484 -14.92 0.17 -2.32
CA GLU A 484 -15.59 -0.63 -1.29
C GLU A 484 -17.11 -0.46 -1.35
N VAL A 485 -17.85 -1.51 -0.98
CA VAL A 485 -19.32 -1.48 -1.02
C VAL A 485 -19.96 -2.24 0.15
N LEU A 486 -20.81 -1.52 0.91
CA LEU A 486 -21.65 -2.08 1.96
C LEU A 486 -23.06 -2.32 1.42
N ILE A 487 -23.48 -3.59 1.31
CA ILE A 487 -24.81 -3.98 0.83
C ILE A 487 -25.75 -4.25 2.01
N ALA A 488 -26.93 -3.63 1.99
CA ALA A 488 -28.03 -3.86 2.94
C ALA A 488 -29.29 -4.35 2.19
N PRO A 489 -29.94 -5.47 2.57
CA PRO A 489 -29.62 -6.34 3.71
C PRO A 489 -28.24 -7.01 3.61
N LEU A 490 -27.60 -7.19 4.78
CA LEU A 490 -26.30 -7.83 4.89
C LEU A 490 -26.34 -9.29 4.40
N ASN A 491 -25.17 -9.80 3.99
CA ASN A 491 -25.06 -11.17 3.52
C ASN A 491 -25.37 -12.19 4.63
N GLY A 492 -26.35 -13.04 4.39
CA GLY A 492 -26.86 -14.01 5.37
C GLY A 492 -28.01 -13.49 6.25
N SER A 493 -28.46 -12.23 6.07
CA SER A 493 -29.61 -11.71 6.81
C SER A 493 -30.85 -12.57 6.57
N ASN A 494 -31.41 -13.09 7.65
CA ASN A 494 -32.70 -13.75 7.67
C ASN A 494 -33.69 -12.82 8.33
N ALA A 495 -34.98 -13.06 8.08
CA ALA A 495 -36.04 -12.28 8.69
C ALA A 495 -35.95 -10.82 8.17
N ILE A 496 -36.35 -10.62 6.91
CA ILE A 496 -36.33 -9.32 6.21
C ILE A 496 -37.70 -9.00 5.61
N SER A 497 -38.09 -7.72 5.60
CA SER A 497 -39.46 -7.34 5.19
C SER A 497 -39.75 -7.66 3.73
N ARG A 498 -41.01 -8.00 3.44
CA ARG A 498 -41.43 -8.32 2.06
C ARG A 498 -41.53 -7.08 1.16
N ASP A 499 -41.63 -5.90 1.75
CA ASP A 499 -41.52 -4.59 1.08
C ASP A 499 -40.12 -3.96 1.26
N THR A 500 -39.12 -4.75 1.67
CA THR A 500 -37.74 -4.27 1.83
C THR A 500 -37.21 -3.65 0.53
N VAL A 501 -36.42 -2.61 0.70
CA VAL A 501 -35.65 -1.96 -0.36
C VAL A 501 -34.20 -2.34 -0.15
N VAL A 502 -33.57 -2.91 -1.18
CA VAL A 502 -32.15 -3.25 -1.13
C VAL A 502 -31.36 -2.00 -1.45
N SER A 503 -30.22 -1.80 -0.78
CA SER A 503 -29.32 -0.69 -1.06
C SER A 503 -27.87 -1.11 -0.96
N ALA A 504 -27.00 -0.35 -1.61
CA ALA A 504 -25.56 -0.50 -1.51
C ALA A 504 -24.91 0.87 -1.42
N VAL A 505 -24.12 1.07 -0.38
CA VAL A 505 -23.38 2.31 -0.12
C VAL A 505 -21.93 2.08 -0.53
N PHE A 506 -21.42 2.93 -1.42
CA PHE A 506 -20.01 2.98 -1.78
C PHE A 506 -19.28 4.03 -0.96
N ASP A 507 -17.99 3.80 -0.75
CA ASP A 507 -17.02 4.77 -0.25
C ASP A 507 -16.95 6.03 -1.14
N SER A 508 -16.96 5.85 -2.46
CA SER A 508 -16.83 6.93 -3.45
C SER A 508 -18.06 7.09 -4.38
N PRO A 509 -18.25 8.26 -5.02
CA PRO A 509 -19.33 8.47 -6.00
C PRO A 509 -19.16 7.62 -7.27
N LEU A 510 -20.24 6.96 -7.70
CA LEU A 510 -20.29 6.10 -8.88
C LEU A 510 -20.45 6.87 -10.20
N ASP A 511 -20.03 6.27 -11.31
CA ASP A 511 -20.41 6.70 -12.65
C ASP A 511 -21.86 6.24 -12.95
N PRO A 512 -22.84 7.16 -13.07
CA PRO A 512 -24.23 6.81 -13.31
C PRO A 512 -24.47 6.04 -14.62
N PHE A 513 -23.56 6.10 -15.60
CA PHE A 513 -23.69 5.33 -16.85
C PHE A 513 -23.38 3.84 -16.68
N THR A 514 -22.77 3.44 -15.57
CA THR A 514 -22.43 2.04 -15.26
C THR A 514 -23.43 1.35 -14.35
N VAL A 515 -24.33 2.12 -13.73
CA VAL A 515 -25.35 1.62 -12.80
C VAL A 515 -26.64 1.33 -13.55
N GLY A 516 -27.03 0.06 -13.67
CA GLY A 516 -28.28 -0.32 -14.33
C GLY A 516 -28.60 -1.82 -14.26
N PRO A 517 -29.70 -2.28 -14.87
CA PRO A 517 -30.21 -3.65 -14.67
C PRO A 517 -29.27 -4.80 -15.14
N ALA A 518 -28.24 -4.49 -15.92
CA ALA A 518 -27.22 -5.46 -16.33
C ALA A 518 -26.07 -5.59 -15.31
N THR A 519 -25.84 -4.56 -14.50
CA THR A 519 -24.75 -4.45 -13.52
C THR A 519 -25.23 -4.47 -12.08
N VAL A 520 -26.52 -4.25 -11.84
CA VAL A 520 -27.19 -4.27 -10.53
C VAL A 520 -28.51 -5.03 -10.68
N TYR A 521 -28.67 -6.15 -9.96
CA TYR A 521 -29.90 -6.94 -10.03
C TYR A 521 -30.18 -7.76 -8.77
N LEU A 522 -31.44 -8.13 -8.60
CA LEU A 522 -31.92 -9.05 -7.57
C LEU A 522 -32.41 -10.36 -8.23
N GLN A 523 -31.99 -11.51 -7.70
CA GLN A 523 -32.40 -12.85 -8.14
C GLN A 523 -33.06 -13.64 -7.01
N GLU A 524 -34.06 -14.46 -7.32
CA GLU A 524 -34.63 -15.43 -6.37
C GLU A 524 -33.91 -16.79 -6.40
N GLN A 525 -34.13 -17.60 -5.35
CA GLN A 525 -33.72 -19.00 -5.26
C GLN A 525 -34.30 -19.85 -6.40
N GLY A 526 -33.55 -19.92 -7.50
CA GLY A 526 -33.97 -20.52 -8.78
C GLY A 526 -33.38 -19.81 -10.00
N GLY A 527 -32.79 -18.62 -9.83
CA GLY A 527 -32.15 -17.85 -10.89
C GLY A 527 -33.10 -16.91 -11.65
N GLY A 528 -34.35 -16.78 -11.21
CA GLY A 528 -35.27 -15.77 -11.74
C GLY A 528 -34.85 -14.37 -11.31
N LEU A 529 -34.69 -13.45 -12.25
CA LEU A 529 -34.52 -12.02 -11.96
C LEU A 529 -35.82 -11.43 -11.43
N ILE A 530 -35.72 -10.53 -10.46
CA ILE A 530 -36.86 -9.81 -9.89
C ILE A 530 -36.98 -8.44 -10.55
N ASP A 531 -38.17 -8.12 -11.05
CA ASP A 531 -38.47 -6.81 -11.63
C ASP A 531 -38.44 -5.71 -10.55
N GLY A 532 -37.62 -4.68 -10.75
CA GLY A 532 -37.51 -3.54 -9.83
C GLY A 532 -36.89 -2.31 -10.51
N THR A 533 -36.84 -1.21 -9.78
CA THR A 533 -36.18 0.03 -10.19
C THR A 533 -34.83 0.19 -9.50
N VAL A 534 -33.79 0.51 -10.28
CA VAL A 534 -32.46 0.89 -9.78
C VAL A 534 -32.39 2.42 -9.79
N GLU A 535 -32.11 3.02 -8.65
CA GLU A 535 -31.86 4.45 -8.48
C GLU A 535 -30.46 4.67 -7.91
N LEU A 536 -29.82 5.76 -8.30
CA LEU A 536 -28.56 6.24 -7.73
C LEU A 536 -28.87 7.55 -6.99
N ILE A 537 -28.54 7.61 -5.70
CA ILE A 537 -28.94 8.70 -4.78
C ILE A 537 -27.78 9.08 -3.84
N ARG A 538 -28.00 10.16 -3.06
CA ARG A 538 -27.07 10.64 -2.01
C ARG A 538 -25.66 10.91 -2.53
N ALA A 539 -25.54 11.94 -3.37
CA ALA A 539 -24.29 12.33 -4.03
C ALA A 539 -23.62 11.18 -4.80
N ASP A 540 -24.43 10.39 -5.50
CA ASP A 540 -24.04 9.26 -6.33
C ASP A 540 -23.28 8.12 -5.62
N ARG A 541 -23.33 8.07 -4.28
CA ARG A 541 -22.71 7.01 -3.46
C ARG A 541 -23.63 5.85 -3.12
N VAL A 542 -24.96 6.00 -3.27
CA VAL A 542 -25.92 4.98 -2.81
C VAL A 542 -26.76 4.45 -3.97
N ILE A 543 -26.56 3.18 -4.31
CA ILE A 543 -27.47 2.42 -5.17
C ILE A 543 -28.68 2.00 -4.33
N ARG A 544 -29.88 2.19 -4.86
CA ARG A 544 -31.14 1.70 -4.29
C ARG A 544 -31.86 0.82 -5.31
N PHE A 545 -32.21 -0.39 -4.92
CA PHE A 545 -33.05 -1.31 -5.69
C PHE A 545 -34.40 -1.48 -4.98
N THR A 546 -35.48 -1.01 -5.61
CA THR A 546 -36.85 -1.17 -5.12
C THR A 546 -37.60 -2.20 -5.97
N PRO A 547 -37.98 -3.36 -5.41
CA PRO A 547 -38.82 -4.34 -6.12
C PRO A 547 -40.16 -3.74 -6.56
N THR A 548 -40.65 -4.15 -7.74
CA THR A 548 -41.94 -3.66 -8.30
C THR A 548 -43.15 -4.21 -7.53
N ASN A 549 -42.99 -5.38 -6.91
CA ASN A 549 -43.99 -6.06 -6.09
C ASN A 549 -43.32 -6.60 -4.83
N ASP A 550 -44.08 -6.74 -3.76
CA ASP A 550 -43.63 -7.41 -2.52
C ASP A 550 -42.97 -8.77 -2.80
N LEU A 551 -41.84 -9.02 -2.15
CA LEU A 551 -41.08 -10.25 -2.24
C LEU A 551 -41.81 -11.45 -1.58
N ASN A 552 -41.49 -12.65 -2.07
CA ASN A 552 -42.08 -13.90 -1.58
C ASN A 552 -41.56 -14.31 -0.20
N VAL A 553 -42.48 -14.44 0.76
CA VAL A 553 -42.28 -14.92 2.14
C VAL A 553 -41.50 -16.25 2.18
N GLY A 554 -40.45 -16.32 3.01
CA GLY A 554 -39.61 -17.52 3.17
C GLY A 554 -38.64 -17.83 2.03
N THR A 555 -38.64 -17.03 0.95
CA THR A 555 -37.73 -17.20 -0.19
C THR A 555 -36.38 -16.54 0.08
N LEU A 556 -35.31 -17.18 -0.39
CA LEU A 556 -33.95 -16.64 -0.38
C LEU A 556 -33.72 -15.84 -1.68
N TYR A 557 -33.12 -14.66 -1.56
CA TYR A 557 -32.75 -13.79 -2.67
C TYR A 557 -31.26 -13.51 -2.66
N PHE A 558 -30.74 -13.15 -3.83
CA PHE A 558 -29.35 -12.76 -4.08
C PHE A 558 -29.35 -11.41 -4.78
N PHE A 559 -28.83 -10.37 -4.12
CA PHE A 559 -28.55 -9.09 -4.76
C PHE A 559 -27.10 -9.10 -5.24
N THR A 560 -26.86 -8.69 -6.48
CA THR A 560 -25.53 -8.68 -7.10
C THR A 560 -25.24 -7.33 -7.72
N ILE A 561 -24.02 -6.87 -7.50
CA ILE A 561 -23.38 -5.76 -8.19
C ILE A 561 -22.20 -6.33 -8.96
N VAL A 562 -22.25 -6.21 -10.29
CA VAL A 562 -21.23 -6.77 -11.19
C VAL A 562 -19.94 -5.96 -11.07
N GLY A 563 -18.82 -6.66 -10.87
CA GLY A 563 -17.47 -6.10 -10.88
C GLY A 563 -16.74 -6.31 -12.20
N GLY A 564 -15.46 -5.99 -12.23
CA GLY A 564 -14.62 -6.06 -13.43
C GLY A 564 -14.88 -4.93 -14.44
N PRO A 565 -14.25 -4.98 -15.63
CA PRO A 565 -14.30 -3.90 -16.61
C PRO A 565 -15.69 -3.66 -17.24
N ASP A 566 -16.62 -4.63 -17.13
CA ASP A 566 -18.00 -4.51 -17.62
C ASP A 566 -19.01 -4.23 -16.48
N GLY A 567 -18.51 -3.99 -15.26
CA GLY A 567 -19.29 -3.80 -14.03
C GLY A 567 -19.61 -2.34 -13.66
N VAL A 568 -20.08 -2.15 -12.44
CA VAL A 568 -20.23 -0.82 -11.82
C VAL A 568 -18.86 -0.20 -11.59
N ARG A 569 -18.75 1.10 -11.87
CA ARG A 569 -17.54 1.89 -11.71
C ARG A 569 -17.78 3.11 -10.84
N GLU A 570 -16.74 3.52 -10.13
CA GLU A 570 -16.61 4.85 -9.59
C GLU A 570 -16.49 5.92 -10.68
N SER A 571 -16.75 7.17 -10.32
CA SER A 571 -16.40 8.35 -11.12
C SER A 571 -14.88 8.48 -11.37
N SER A 572 -14.03 7.83 -10.56
CA SER A 572 -12.59 7.69 -10.79
C SER A 572 -12.26 6.80 -12.00
N GLY A 573 -13.19 5.94 -12.41
CA GLY A 573 -13.02 4.88 -13.40
C GLY A 573 -12.64 3.52 -12.82
N ASN A 574 -12.35 3.44 -11.52
CA ASN A 574 -12.08 2.17 -10.82
C ASN A 574 -13.33 1.30 -10.71
N TRP A 575 -13.13 0.00 -10.54
CA TRP A 575 -14.19 -1.02 -10.47
C TRP A 575 -13.86 -2.04 -9.39
N LEU A 576 -14.91 -2.65 -8.81
CA LEU A 576 -14.78 -3.80 -7.91
C LEU A 576 -14.01 -4.92 -8.63
N GLU A 577 -12.93 -5.48 -8.06
CA GLU A 577 -12.12 -6.50 -8.76
C GLU A 577 -12.97 -7.72 -9.16
N GLU A 578 -13.86 -8.14 -8.25
CA GLU A 578 -14.86 -9.19 -8.45
C GLU A 578 -16.27 -8.66 -8.16
N SER A 579 -17.31 -9.42 -8.49
CA SER A 579 -18.70 -8.98 -8.27
C SER A 579 -19.09 -9.08 -6.79
N ALA A 580 -19.59 -7.98 -6.22
CA ALA A 580 -20.11 -7.95 -4.85
C ALA A 580 -21.54 -8.49 -4.80
N ALA A 581 -21.89 -9.25 -3.75
CA ALA A 581 -23.24 -9.80 -3.60
C ALA A 581 -23.62 -10.04 -2.13
N SER A 582 -24.92 -9.92 -1.84
CA SER A 582 -25.52 -10.33 -0.56
C SER A 582 -26.64 -11.33 -0.80
N GLN A 583 -26.74 -12.38 0.01
CA GLN A 583 -27.93 -13.24 0.05
C GLN A 583 -28.78 -12.92 1.29
N PHE A 584 -30.11 -12.84 1.15
CA PHE A 584 -31.00 -12.56 2.29
C PHE A 584 -32.36 -13.25 2.15
N ARG A 585 -33.05 -13.45 3.28
CA ARG A 585 -34.29 -14.25 3.34
C ARG A 585 -35.46 -13.50 3.95
N ILE A 586 -36.55 -13.41 3.18
CA ILE A 586 -37.79 -12.73 3.59
C ILE A 586 -38.47 -13.49 4.75
N TYR A 587 -38.99 -12.75 5.72
CA TYR A 587 -39.59 -13.26 6.98
C TYR A 587 -40.49 -14.49 6.80
N SER A 588 -40.57 -15.30 7.86
CA SER A 588 -41.70 -16.20 8.15
C SER A 588 -42.32 -15.97 9.55
N GLN A 589 -41.69 -15.15 10.39
CA GLN A 589 -42.21 -14.57 11.64
C GLN A 589 -41.85 -13.08 11.64
N VAL A 590 -42.65 -12.22 12.28
CA VAL A 590 -42.51 -10.76 12.19
C VAL A 590 -41.65 -10.23 13.32
N ASP A 591 -40.67 -9.39 12.98
CA ASP A 591 -40.01 -8.50 13.92
C ASP A 591 -40.83 -7.19 14.06
N ALA A 592 -40.89 -6.65 15.27
CA ALA A 592 -41.75 -5.53 15.64
C ALA A 592 -41.16 -4.69 16.80
N LEU A 593 -39.85 -4.79 17.04
CA LEU A 593 -39.16 -4.01 18.07
C LEU A 593 -38.53 -2.77 17.43
N GLU A 594 -38.59 -1.63 18.12
CA GLU A 594 -37.96 -0.40 17.64
C GLU A 594 -36.47 -0.40 18.03
N PRO A 595 -35.55 -0.02 17.13
CA PRO A 595 -34.12 0.00 17.45
C PRO A 595 -33.80 1.09 18.47
N SER A 596 -32.94 0.77 19.45
CA SER A 596 -32.44 1.72 20.44
C SER A 596 -31.37 2.62 19.82
N VAL A 597 -31.64 3.92 19.71
CA VAL A 597 -30.72 4.90 19.08
C VAL A 597 -29.96 5.71 20.11
N ALA A 598 -28.63 5.80 19.95
CA ALA A 598 -27.75 6.65 20.75
C ALA A 598 -26.99 7.66 19.87
N VAL A 599 -26.59 8.79 20.46
CA VAL A 599 -25.93 9.91 19.79
C VAL A 599 -24.80 10.46 20.66
N THR A 600 -23.66 10.80 20.04
CA THR A 600 -22.57 11.55 20.69
C THR A 600 -22.08 12.73 19.85
N LEU A 601 -21.51 13.74 20.51
CA LEU A 601 -20.81 14.87 19.90
C LEU A 601 -19.33 14.85 20.30
N ASN A 602 -18.41 14.65 19.35
CA ASN A 602 -16.99 14.36 19.65
C ASN A 602 -16.84 13.31 20.77
N ALA A 603 -17.52 12.16 20.63
CA ALA A 603 -17.64 11.10 21.64
C ALA A 603 -18.28 11.50 23.00
N THR A 604 -18.62 12.76 23.23
CA THR A 604 -19.33 13.21 24.43
C THR A 604 -20.78 12.74 24.42
N ASN A 605 -21.23 12.14 25.51
CA ASN A 605 -22.60 11.67 25.69
C ASN A 605 -23.53 12.81 26.19
N ALA A 606 -24.82 12.76 25.83
CA ALA A 606 -25.82 13.75 26.23
C ALA A 606 -25.93 13.96 27.75
N LEU A 607 -25.58 12.94 28.56
CA LEU A 607 -25.55 13.02 30.03
C LEU A 607 -24.41 13.91 30.59
N ARG A 608 -23.44 14.31 29.75
CA ARG A 608 -22.34 15.24 30.09
C ARG A 608 -22.39 16.53 29.26
N ALA A 609 -23.56 16.86 28.72
CA ALA A 609 -23.75 18.00 27.83
C ALA A 609 -23.97 19.34 28.55
N ASP A 610 -24.11 19.33 29.89
CA ASP A 610 -24.22 20.55 30.69
C ASP A 610 -22.96 21.41 30.52
N ASP A 611 -23.14 22.68 30.12
CA ASP A 611 -22.09 23.63 29.76
C ASP A 611 -21.12 23.15 28.64
N LEU A 612 -21.50 22.17 27.81
CA LEU A 612 -20.68 21.69 26.69
C LEU A 612 -20.58 22.76 25.58
N VAL A 613 -19.36 23.27 25.37
CA VAL A 613 -19.05 24.24 24.31
C VAL A 613 -18.27 23.58 23.16
N MET A 614 -18.79 23.73 21.96
CA MET A 614 -18.27 23.20 20.70
C MET A 614 -17.67 24.31 19.82
N PRO A 615 -16.71 23.99 18.92
CA PRO A 615 -16.29 24.90 17.87
C PRO A 615 -17.39 25.08 16.80
N PRO A 616 -17.34 26.16 15.98
CA PRO A 616 -18.30 26.41 14.90
C PRO A 616 -18.44 25.30 13.85
N PHE A 617 -17.40 24.48 13.63
CA PHE A 617 -17.40 23.39 12.64
C PHE A 617 -16.34 22.34 13.01
N GLY A 618 -16.25 21.27 12.21
CA GLY A 618 -15.19 20.27 12.28
C GLY A 618 -15.40 19.15 13.30
N PHE A 619 -16.42 19.29 14.15
CA PHE A 619 -16.86 18.29 15.11
C PHE A 619 -17.73 17.20 14.48
N GLU A 620 -17.82 16.06 15.16
CA GLU A 620 -18.47 14.84 14.67
C GLU A 620 -19.75 14.53 15.45
N VAL A 621 -20.76 14.03 14.73
CA VAL A 621 -22.03 13.49 15.21
C VAL A 621 -22.05 12.01 14.90
N ASN A 622 -21.91 11.16 15.91
CA ASN A 622 -22.03 9.71 15.73
C ASN A 622 -23.45 9.29 16.10
N VAL A 623 -24.11 8.55 15.20
CA VAL A 623 -25.42 7.91 15.45
C VAL A 623 -25.22 6.40 15.40
N SER A 624 -25.59 5.71 16.47
CA SER A 624 -25.57 4.24 16.53
C SER A 624 -26.97 3.71 16.84
N ALA A 625 -27.38 2.60 16.26
CA ALA A 625 -28.60 1.92 16.69
C ALA A 625 -28.49 0.39 16.75
N ILE A 626 -29.16 -0.19 17.74
CA ILE A 626 -29.09 -1.61 18.09
C ILE A 626 -30.50 -2.08 18.47
N ASP A 627 -30.95 -3.22 17.96
CA ASP A 627 -32.10 -3.93 18.55
C ASP A 627 -31.63 -4.90 19.64
N SER A 628 -32.45 -5.01 20.67
CA SER A 628 -32.43 -5.99 21.76
C SER A 628 -32.60 -7.46 21.35
N ASN A 629 -32.98 -7.75 20.10
CA ASN A 629 -33.27 -9.10 19.63
C ASN A 629 -32.07 -9.76 18.90
N THR A 630 -32.16 -11.06 18.62
CA THR A 630 -31.05 -11.84 18.03
C THR A 630 -31.07 -11.93 16.50
N TYR A 631 -31.74 -11.01 15.81
CA TYR A 631 -31.65 -10.84 14.36
C TYR A 631 -30.54 -9.83 14.03
N ASN A 632 -29.71 -10.18 13.05
CA ASN A 632 -28.41 -9.52 12.83
C ASN A 632 -28.56 -8.04 12.41
N GLN A 633 -27.95 -7.13 13.18
CA GLN A 633 -27.53 -5.77 12.79
C GLN A 633 -28.48 -5.07 11.80
N ASP A 634 -29.60 -4.58 12.34
CA ASP A 634 -30.78 -4.31 11.54
C ASP A 634 -30.87 -2.88 10.94
N MET A 635 -29.83 -2.03 10.92
CA MET A 635 -30.00 -0.65 10.43
C MET A 635 -30.26 -0.55 8.91
N SER A 636 -31.41 0.02 8.52
CA SER A 636 -31.74 0.31 7.11
C SER A 636 -31.51 1.77 6.71
N SER A 637 -31.63 2.71 7.64
CA SER A 637 -31.38 4.14 7.39
C SER A 637 -31.24 4.96 8.67
N ALA A 638 -30.36 5.96 8.65
CA ALA A 638 -30.23 6.98 9.70
C ALA A 638 -30.52 8.39 9.15
N GLU A 639 -31.06 9.25 10.00
CA GLU A 639 -31.38 10.66 9.74
C GLU A 639 -30.93 11.52 10.93
N ILE A 640 -30.37 12.70 10.69
CA ILE A 640 -30.04 13.69 11.73
C ILE A 640 -30.55 15.09 11.38
N THR A 641 -30.73 15.92 12.40
CA THR A 641 -30.96 17.35 12.25
C THR A 641 -30.36 18.12 13.41
N ILE A 642 -29.52 19.10 13.12
CA ILE A 642 -29.01 20.10 14.08
C ILE A 642 -29.83 21.38 13.90
N SER A 643 -30.38 21.93 14.98
CA SER A 643 -31.26 23.11 14.96
C SER A 643 -30.85 24.13 16.03
N GLY A 644 -30.65 25.38 15.61
CA GLY A 644 -30.35 26.52 16.47
C GLY A 644 -30.41 27.83 15.66
N PRO A 645 -29.46 28.76 15.84
CA PRO A 645 -29.28 29.92 14.95
C PRO A 645 -29.17 29.57 13.45
N SER A 646 -28.68 28.38 13.12
CA SER A 646 -28.70 27.77 11.78
C SER A 646 -29.22 26.32 11.86
N THR A 647 -29.44 25.68 10.71
CA THR A 647 -29.94 24.29 10.60
C THR A 647 -29.09 23.48 9.63
N ILE A 648 -28.79 22.23 9.99
CA ILE A 648 -28.10 21.25 9.14
C ILE A 648 -28.89 19.93 9.21
N ASP A 649 -29.10 19.27 8.08
CA ASP A 649 -29.74 17.95 7.96
C ASP A 649 -28.77 16.86 7.46
N SER A 650 -29.18 15.59 7.54
CA SER A 650 -28.34 14.47 7.13
C SER A 650 -27.92 14.49 5.66
N GLU A 651 -28.78 14.96 4.74
CA GLU A 651 -28.43 15.00 3.30
C GLU A 651 -27.33 16.04 3.02
N THR A 652 -27.31 17.15 3.77
CA THR A 652 -26.26 18.18 3.72
C THR A 652 -24.87 17.63 4.09
N VAL A 653 -24.81 16.64 4.98
CA VAL A 653 -23.55 16.07 5.52
C VAL A 653 -23.28 14.61 5.08
N PHE A 654 -24.16 14.00 4.29
CA PHE A 654 -24.01 12.59 3.87
C PHE A 654 -22.81 12.37 2.94
N ALA A 655 -22.42 13.39 2.15
CA ALA A 655 -21.30 13.27 1.22
C ALA A 655 -20.00 12.80 1.89
N THR A 656 -19.74 13.27 3.12
CA THR A 656 -18.60 12.89 3.96
C THR A 656 -18.98 11.95 5.10
N ALA A 657 -20.15 11.32 5.07
CA ALA A 657 -20.56 10.38 6.09
C ALA A 657 -19.88 9.02 5.89
N ILE A 658 -19.47 8.42 7.02
CA ILE A 658 -19.03 7.03 7.10
C ILE A 658 -20.26 6.21 7.53
N VAL A 659 -20.53 5.12 6.80
CA VAL A 659 -21.69 4.25 7.01
C VAL A 659 -21.21 2.84 7.28
N GLU A 660 -21.56 2.33 8.45
CA GLU A 660 -21.22 1.02 8.97
C GLU A 660 -22.51 0.24 9.31
N PRO A 661 -22.46 -1.07 9.56
CA PRO A 661 -23.66 -1.89 9.81
C PRO A 661 -24.61 -1.42 10.92
N THR A 662 -24.11 -0.72 11.94
CA THR A 662 -24.90 -0.24 13.09
C THR A 662 -24.60 1.21 13.48
N THR A 663 -23.85 1.93 12.64
CA THR A 663 -23.26 3.24 12.95
C THR A 663 -23.23 4.12 11.70
N VAL A 664 -23.57 5.40 11.87
CA VAL A 664 -23.38 6.44 10.85
C VAL A 664 -22.75 7.65 11.50
N THR A 665 -21.55 8.00 11.02
CA THR A 665 -20.77 9.14 11.50
C THR A 665 -20.89 10.28 10.51
N TYR A 666 -21.41 11.41 10.98
CA TYR A 666 -21.49 12.66 10.23
C TYR A 666 -20.48 13.66 10.77
N ARG A 667 -19.80 14.41 9.89
CA ARG A 667 -18.93 15.53 10.29
C ARG A 667 -19.56 16.84 9.83
N VAL A 668 -19.54 17.88 10.67
CA VAL A 668 -20.00 19.22 10.27
C VAL A 668 -18.88 19.92 9.48
N PRO A 669 -19.02 20.14 8.16
CA PRO A 669 -17.96 20.71 7.34
C PRO A 669 -17.85 22.23 7.55
N SER A 670 -16.66 22.79 7.31
CA SER A 670 -16.44 24.25 7.31
C SER A 670 -17.22 25.00 6.23
N THR A 671 -17.81 24.30 5.25
CA THR A 671 -18.75 24.89 4.29
C THR A 671 -20.13 25.20 4.89
N HIS A 672 -20.43 24.66 6.08
CA HIS A 672 -21.70 24.79 6.79
C HIS A 672 -21.47 25.12 8.28
N GLU A 673 -20.70 26.17 8.57
CA GLU A 673 -20.38 26.57 9.95
C GLU A 673 -21.62 26.96 10.78
N LEU A 674 -21.59 26.62 12.07
CA LEU A 674 -22.57 27.04 13.07
C LEU A 674 -22.18 28.39 13.68
N SER A 675 -23.13 29.32 13.74
CA SER A 675 -22.94 30.60 14.42
C SER A 675 -22.90 30.44 15.94
N PRO A 676 -22.14 31.26 16.70
CA PRO A 676 -22.11 31.20 18.16
C PRO A 676 -23.51 31.30 18.80
N GLY A 677 -23.79 30.44 19.78
CA GLY A 677 -25.10 30.28 20.42
C GLY A 677 -25.45 28.83 20.73
N SER A 678 -26.66 28.60 21.24
CA SER A 678 -27.14 27.28 21.68
C SER A 678 -27.84 26.50 20.57
N TYR A 679 -27.59 25.19 20.52
CA TYR A 679 -28.15 24.26 19.52
C TYR A 679 -28.78 23.02 20.17
N THR A 680 -29.67 22.38 19.42
CA THR A 680 -30.24 21.04 19.71
C THR A 680 -30.00 20.13 18.51
N LEU A 681 -29.52 18.91 18.75
CA LEU A 681 -29.37 17.83 17.78
C LEU A 681 -30.40 16.72 18.04
N THR A 682 -31.04 16.24 16.97
CA THR A 682 -31.99 15.10 16.98
C THR A 682 -31.55 14.04 15.97
N ALA A 683 -31.72 12.76 16.29
CA ALA A 683 -31.44 11.64 15.37
C ALA A 683 -32.56 10.59 15.35
N ARG A 684 -32.75 9.95 14.20
CA ARG A 684 -33.73 8.88 13.95
C ARG A 684 -33.09 7.76 13.15
N VAL A 685 -33.50 6.53 13.39
CA VAL A 685 -33.01 5.35 12.67
C VAL A 685 -34.16 4.40 12.38
N ARG A 686 -34.19 3.83 11.18
CA ARG A 686 -35.06 2.70 10.83
C ARG A 686 -34.27 1.42 10.74
N ASP A 687 -34.95 0.32 11.02
CA ASP A 687 -34.40 -1.02 10.87
C ASP A 687 -34.81 -1.69 9.51
N LEU A 688 -34.32 -2.89 9.14
CA LEU A 688 -34.70 -3.59 7.89
C LEU A 688 -36.11 -4.21 7.98
N SER A 689 -36.65 -4.28 9.20
CA SER A 689 -38.03 -4.59 9.54
C SER A 689 -39.00 -3.42 9.22
N GLY A 690 -38.50 -2.18 9.20
CA GLY A 690 -39.22 -0.93 9.00
C GLY A 690 -39.58 -0.13 10.27
N ASN A 691 -39.29 -0.65 11.47
CA ASN A 691 -39.57 0.01 12.75
C ASN A 691 -38.67 1.26 12.91
N LEU A 692 -39.07 2.20 13.79
CA LEU A 692 -38.44 3.52 13.89
C LEU A 692 -37.96 3.81 15.32
N GLY A 693 -36.65 3.86 15.50
CA GLY A 693 -36.00 4.36 16.70
C GLY A 693 -35.73 5.87 16.65
N VAL A 694 -35.73 6.52 17.82
CA VAL A 694 -35.46 7.96 17.97
C VAL A 694 -34.58 8.21 19.19
N ALA A 695 -33.52 9.00 19.03
CA ALA A 695 -32.63 9.38 20.12
C ALA A 695 -33.19 10.55 20.96
N ALA A 696 -32.68 10.72 22.17
CA ALA A 696 -32.96 11.91 22.97
C ALA A 696 -32.25 13.17 22.42
N ASP A 697 -32.88 14.33 22.56
CA ASP A 697 -32.33 15.64 22.18
C ASP A 697 -30.98 15.92 22.86
N PHE A 698 -29.93 16.19 22.08
CA PHE A 698 -28.61 16.58 22.57
C PHE A 698 -28.46 18.10 22.48
N LYS A 699 -28.08 18.79 23.58
CA LYS A 699 -27.91 20.25 23.61
C LYS A 699 -26.44 20.64 23.79
N PHE A 700 -26.03 21.76 23.21
CA PHE A 700 -24.68 22.32 23.35
C PHE A 700 -24.64 23.80 22.98
N ASP A 701 -23.58 24.51 23.38
CA ASP A 701 -23.28 25.88 22.98
C ASP A 701 -22.09 25.94 21.99
N VAL A 702 -21.97 27.04 21.24
CA VAL A 702 -20.87 27.30 20.28
C VAL A 702 -20.15 28.61 20.61
N ALA A 703 -18.81 28.59 20.65
CA ALA A 703 -17.96 29.76 20.98
C ALA A 703 -16.67 29.86 20.13
N GLY A 704 -15.91 30.96 20.27
CA GLY A 704 -14.66 31.25 19.52
C GLY A 704 -13.39 31.36 20.40
N ALA A 705 -12.21 31.52 19.76
CA ALA A 705 -10.87 31.39 20.36
C ALA A 705 -10.18 32.71 20.84
N THR A 706 -9.08 32.61 21.60
CA THR A 706 -8.27 33.72 22.19
C THR A 706 -6.76 33.38 22.36
N ASP A 707 -5.90 34.38 22.65
CA ASP A 707 -4.48 34.44 22.21
C ASP A 707 -3.32 34.20 23.23
N ASP A 708 -3.52 33.76 24.49
CA ASP A 708 -2.42 33.51 25.47
C ASP A 708 -2.08 32.00 25.67
N VAL A 709 -0.82 31.71 26.00
CA VAL A 709 -0.01 30.68 25.32
C VAL A 709 0.82 29.87 26.37
N VAL A 710 0.65 28.52 26.42
CA VAL A 710 1.20 27.54 27.42
C VAL A 710 1.75 26.26 26.74
N PRO A 711 2.34 25.21 27.39
CA PRO A 711 2.99 24.06 26.73
C PRO A 711 2.23 23.33 25.60
N PHE A 712 0.91 23.51 25.52
CA PHE A 712 -0.01 22.97 24.51
C PHE A 712 -0.23 23.91 23.30
N GLU A 713 0.51 25.03 23.19
CA GLU A 713 0.59 25.91 22.02
C GLU A 713 0.91 25.19 20.70
N ARG A 714 1.69 24.11 20.80
CA ARG A 714 2.24 23.35 19.69
C ARG A 714 2.11 21.86 19.98
N THR A 715 1.98 21.07 18.92
CA THR A 715 1.86 19.61 19.04
C THR A 715 3.13 19.03 19.68
N GLN A 716 3.00 18.43 20.86
CA GLN A 716 4.04 17.66 21.53
C GLN A 716 4.23 16.31 20.83
N VAL A 717 5.46 15.78 20.77
CA VAL A 717 5.75 14.46 20.17
C VAL A 717 6.37 13.52 21.20
N VAL A 718 5.80 12.32 21.32
CA VAL A 718 6.30 11.20 22.13
C VAL A 718 6.75 10.09 21.20
N TRP A 719 8.05 9.79 21.19
CA TRP A 719 8.65 8.68 20.47
C TRP A 719 8.70 7.43 21.35
N LEU A 720 8.02 6.37 20.91
CA LEU A 720 8.07 5.05 21.53
C LEU A 720 9.24 4.25 20.96
N ARG A 721 10.15 3.85 21.86
CA ARG A 721 11.34 3.04 21.58
C ARG A 721 11.02 1.57 21.79
N LEU A 722 10.70 0.90 20.68
CA LEU A 722 10.42 -0.55 20.59
C LEU A 722 11.65 -1.36 20.14
N ASP A 723 12.69 -0.65 19.72
CA ASP A 723 13.94 -1.13 19.12
C ASP A 723 15.05 -1.41 20.16
N LEU A 724 14.81 -1.08 21.43
CA LEU A 724 15.80 -1.21 22.49
C LEU A 724 15.96 -2.67 22.91
N ASP A 725 17.21 -3.12 22.98
CA ASP A 725 17.66 -4.38 23.58
C ASP A 725 18.40 -4.00 24.87
N ARG A 726 17.74 -4.11 26.03
CA ARG A 726 18.29 -3.69 27.33
C ARG A 726 18.92 -4.83 28.10
N ASP A 727 18.50 -6.07 27.86
CA ASP A 727 19.11 -7.25 28.48
C ASP A 727 20.36 -7.75 27.72
N GLY A 728 20.53 -7.31 26.46
CA GLY A 728 21.69 -7.56 25.60
C GLY A 728 21.62 -8.88 24.84
N ASN A 729 20.42 -9.46 24.65
CA ASN A 729 20.25 -10.77 24.04
C ASN A 729 20.31 -10.78 22.49
N GLY A 730 20.32 -9.61 21.85
CA GLY A 730 20.32 -9.43 20.39
C GLY A 730 18.93 -9.27 19.76
N ARG A 731 17.88 -9.10 20.57
CA ARG A 731 16.49 -8.89 20.20
C ARG A 731 15.94 -7.69 20.98
N GLY A 732 15.00 -6.94 20.40
CA GLY A 732 14.38 -5.82 21.11
C GLY A 732 13.47 -6.32 22.24
N ASP A 733 13.51 -5.65 23.40
CA ASP A 733 12.80 -6.04 24.62
C ASP A 733 11.27 -6.17 24.41
N PHE A 734 10.70 -5.35 23.51
CA PHE A 734 9.29 -5.45 23.13
C PHE A 734 8.98 -6.77 22.42
N LEU A 735 9.88 -7.21 21.54
CA LEU A 735 9.77 -8.50 20.87
C LEU A 735 10.04 -9.65 21.86
N ASP A 736 10.91 -9.48 22.87
CA ASP A 736 11.03 -10.44 23.96
C ASP A 736 9.74 -10.63 24.75
N ASP A 737 9.00 -9.54 25.01
CA ASP A 737 7.68 -9.62 25.64
C ASP A 737 6.68 -10.40 24.78
N LEU A 738 6.69 -10.21 23.45
CA LEU A 738 5.86 -11.02 22.54
C LEU A 738 6.15 -12.52 22.68
N TYR A 739 7.42 -12.92 22.76
CA TYR A 739 7.78 -14.33 22.97
C TYR A 739 7.37 -14.81 24.39
N ARG A 740 7.60 -14.00 25.42
CA ARG A 740 7.26 -14.29 26.83
C ARG A 740 5.76 -14.50 27.05
N LEU A 741 4.92 -13.74 26.36
CA LEU A 741 3.46 -13.78 26.41
C LEU A 741 2.84 -14.86 25.51
N GLY A 742 3.64 -15.48 24.62
CA GLY A 742 3.14 -16.44 23.62
C GLY A 742 2.56 -15.80 22.35
N PHE A 743 2.77 -14.50 22.11
CA PHE A 743 2.42 -13.81 20.86
C PHE A 743 3.44 -14.01 19.72
N ALA A 744 4.59 -14.62 20.01
CA ALA A 744 5.58 -15.00 19.01
C ALA A 744 6.26 -16.34 19.38
N SER A 745 6.82 -17.01 18.39
CA SER A 745 7.62 -18.22 18.57
C SER A 745 8.67 -18.40 17.49
N ASP A 746 9.62 -19.31 17.70
CA ASP A 746 10.64 -19.66 16.70
C ASP A 746 10.04 -20.31 15.43
N ALA A 747 8.81 -20.83 15.52
CA ALA A 747 8.08 -21.40 14.38
C ALA A 747 7.36 -20.33 13.54
N GLY A 748 7.08 -19.14 14.11
CA GLY A 748 6.41 -18.02 13.45
C GLY A 748 7.34 -16.95 12.84
N ILE A 749 8.66 -17.18 12.84
CA ILE A 749 9.67 -16.18 12.39
C ILE A 749 9.38 -15.69 10.96
N GLY A 750 9.45 -14.37 10.77
CA GLY A 750 9.00 -13.68 9.57
C GLY A 750 7.54 -13.26 9.70
N THR A 751 6.77 -13.43 8.63
CA THR A 751 5.46 -12.79 8.42
C THR A 751 4.43 -12.93 9.54
N ILE A 752 4.48 -13.98 10.37
CA ILE A 752 3.53 -14.16 11.48
C ILE A 752 3.95 -13.34 12.71
N ASN A 753 5.20 -13.48 13.16
CA ASN A 753 5.74 -12.70 14.28
C ASN A 753 5.78 -11.20 13.93
N ASP A 754 6.19 -10.85 12.70
CA ASP A 754 6.23 -9.46 12.22
C ASP A 754 4.82 -8.85 12.22
N ARG A 755 3.81 -9.59 11.77
CA ARG A 755 2.41 -9.13 11.78
C ARG A 755 1.86 -8.99 13.21
N MET A 756 2.20 -9.89 14.13
CA MET A 756 1.82 -9.73 15.55
C MET A 756 2.49 -8.52 16.20
N PHE A 757 3.74 -8.22 15.83
CA PHE A 757 4.45 -7.03 16.27
C PHE A 757 3.74 -5.75 15.80
N GLU A 758 3.31 -5.68 14.53
CA GLU A 758 2.49 -4.57 14.02
C GLU A 758 1.17 -4.45 14.77
N VAL A 759 0.40 -5.54 14.89
CA VAL A 759 -0.91 -5.57 15.55
C VAL A 759 -0.82 -5.02 16.99
N LEU A 760 0.17 -5.48 17.77
CA LEU A 760 0.35 -5.03 19.15
C LEU A 760 0.86 -3.59 19.22
N ARG A 761 1.84 -3.22 18.38
CA ARG A 761 2.36 -1.84 18.28
C ARG A 761 1.25 -0.84 17.98
N ASP A 762 0.46 -1.12 16.93
CA ASP A 762 -0.54 -0.20 16.42
C ASP A 762 -1.80 -0.21 17.29
N GLY A 763 -2.14 -1.33 17.92
CA GLY A 763 -3.14 -1.40 18.99
C GLY A 763 -2.77 -0.52 20.19
N ILE A 764 -1.51 -0.57 20.66
CA ILE A 764 -1.02 0.26 21.77
C ILE A 764 -1.01 1.75 21.39
N LEU A 765 -0.53 2.09 20.18
CA LEU A 765 -0.54 3.46 19.66
C LEU A 765 -1.97 4.00 19.48
N SER A 766 -2.87 3.18 18.91
CA SER A 766 -4.30 3.48 18.79
C SER A 766 -4.90 3.78 20.16
N ARG A 767 -4.68 2.89 21.15
CA ARG A 767 -5.21 3.05 22.50
C ARG A 767 -4.71 4.32 23.18
N VAL A 768 -3.40 4.58 23.17
CA VAL A 768 -2.87 5.80 23.81
C VAL A 768 -3.37 7.07 23.11
N HIS A 769 -3.50 7.07 21.78
CA HIS A 769 -4.10 8.20 21.05
C HIS A 769 -5.57 8.43 21.41
N GLN A 770 -6.38 7.36 21.46
CA GLN A 770 -7.78 7.43 21.87
C GLN A 770 -7.92 8.02 23.28
N LEU A 771 -7.06 7.59 24.22
CA LEU A 771 -7.09 8.09 25.60
C LEU A 771 -6.75 9.59 25.70
N TYR A 772 -5.88 10.10 24.82
CA TYR A 772 -5.61 11.54 24.65
C TYR A 772 -6.60 12.25 23.70
N GLU A 773 -7.75 11.64 23.40
CA GLU A 773 -8.81 12.18 22.53
C GLU A 773 -8.27 12.64 21.17
N ARG A 774 -7.55 11.73 20.54
CA ARG A 774 -7.09 11.81 19.16
C ARG A 774 -7.64 10.65 18.36
N LYS A 775 -7.60 10.80 17.03
CA LYS A 775 -7.84 9.67 16.14
C LYS A 775 -6.80 8.58 16.45
N PRO A 776 -7.13 7.30 16.32
CA PRO A 776 -6.20 6.19 16.48
C PRO A 776 -4.84 6.35 15.77
N ASN A 777 -4.84 6.96 14.58
CA ASN A 777 -3.63 7.29 13.80
C ASN A 777 -2.80 8.48 14.34
N GLY A 778 -3.17 9.02 15.50
CA GLY A 778 -2.59 10.23 16.07
C GLY A 778 -3.02 11.50 15.35
N GLY A 779 -3.93 11.45 14.38
CA GLY A 779 -4.58 12.62 13.80
C GLY A 779 -5.45 13.36 14.83
N ARG A 780 -5.81 14.62 14.55
CA ARG A 780 -6.74 15.36 15.41
C ARG A 780 -8.17 14.85 15.16
N LEU A 781 -8.97 14.63 16.22
CA LEU A 781 -10.42 14.45 16.10
C LEU A 781 -11.07 15.78 15.66
N GLY A 782 -10.64 16.88 16.28
CA GLY A 782 -11.04 18.24 15.94
C GLY A 782 -9.96 19.26 16.28
N SER A 783 -10.27 20.55 16.08
CA SER A 783 -9.39 21.68 16.46
C SER A 783 -9.09 21.75 17.97
N ASP A 784 -9.77 20.91 18.75
CA ASP A 784 -9.78 20.80 20.20
C ASP A 784 -9.19 19.49 20.73
N SER A 785 -8.62 18.63 19.88
CA SER A 785 -7.84 17.46 20.34
C SER A 785 -6.64 17.90 21.16
N VAL A 786 -6.23 17.09 22.15
CA VAL A 786 -4.99 17.34 22.89
C VAL A 786 -3.82 17.45 21.90
N PRO A 787 -3.02 18.52 21.94
CA PRO A 787 -1.89 18.71 21.03
C PRO A 787 -0.68 17.89 21.50
N ILE A 788 -0.84 16.57 21.51
CA ILE A 788 0.21 15.56 21.71
C ILE A 788 0.10 14.48 20.64
N ARG A 789 1.20 13.89 20.18
CA ARG A 789 1.20 12.77 19.24
C ARG A 789 2.20 11.71 19.70
N PHE A 790 1.79 10.46 19.64
CA PHE A 790 2.66 9.31 19.85
C PHE A 790 3.11 8.75 18.49
N THR A 791 4.36 8.33 18.39
CA THR A 791 4.95 7.75 17.18
C THR A 791 5.92 6.65 17.57
N HIS A 792 5.97 5.54 16.83
CA HIS A 792 7.04 4.55 16.95
C HIS A 792 8.26 4.92 16.10
N ARG A 793 8.10 5.84 15.13
CA ARG A 793 9.17 6.32 14.24
C ARG A 793 9.95 7.44 14.91
N GLN A 794 11.27 7.41 14.74
CA GLN A 794 12.17 8.42 15.27
C GLN A 794 11.84 9.81 14.70
N PRO A 795 11.49 10.79 15.55
CA PRO A 795 11.57 12.20 15.20
C PRO A 795 13.07 12.52 15.07
N LEU A 796 13.55 12.56 13.83
CA LEU A 796 14.77 13.27 13.54
C LEU A 796 14.49 14.77 13.82
N GLY A 797 15.52 15.54 14.18
CA GLY A 797 15.50 17.02 14.24
C GLY A 797 14.58 17.72 15.28
N VAL A 798 13.42 17.16 15.58
CA VAL A 798 12.34 17.68 16.42
C VAL A 798 12.49 17.22 17.86
N ALA A 799 12.36 18.15 18.81
CA ALA A 799 12.36 17.82 20.23
C ALA A 799 11.16 16.92 20.59
N SER A 800 11.46 15.68 20.96
CA SER A 800 10.47 14.67 21.33
C SER A 800 10.82 13.99 22.65
N MET A 801 9.82 13.71 23.49
CA MET A 801 10.00 12.79 24.61
C MET A 801 10.28 11.37 24.09
N GLN A 802 11.14 10.59 24.74
CA GLN A 802 11.39 9.19 24.40
C GLN A 802 10.94 8.27 25.53
N MET A 803 10.10 7.30 25.21
CA MET A 803 9.65 6.29 26.17
C MET A 803 9.99 4.91 25.64
N ALA A 804 10.72 4.12 26.41
CA ALA A 804 10.91 2.71 26.09
C ALA A 804 9.62 1.97 26.37
N LEU A 805 9.33 0.99 25.54
CA LEU A 805 8.24 0.07 25.77
C LEU A 805 8.76 -1.34 25.50
N GLY A 806 8.80 -2.15 26.55
CA GLY A 806 9.29 -3.53 26.50
C GLY A 806 10.19 -3.88 27.68
N GLY A 807 10.21 -5.17 28.02
CA GLY A 807 11.16 -5.77 28.96
C GLY A 807 10.81 -5.60 30.43
N PHE A 808 11.78 -6.02 31.26
CA PHE A 808 11.73 -5.91 32.71
C PHE A 808 12.05 -4.49 33.21
N ASP A 809 11.67 -4.18 34.44
CA ASP A 809 12.19 -3.02 35.17
C ASP A 809 13.72 -3.15 35.28
N PRO A 810 14.51 -2.21 34.73
CA PRO A 810 15.97 -2.27 34.74
C PRO A 810 16.61 -2.26 36.14
N GLU A 811 15.86 -1.96 37.20
CA GLU A 811 16.33 -2.09 38.60
C GLU A 811 16.06 -3.48 39.21
N GLY A 812 15.28 -4.33 38.54
CA GLY A 812 15.03 -5.73 38.90
C GLY A 812 16.10 -6.70 38.37
N ALA A 813 15.96 -7.99 38.69
CA ALA A 813 16.81 -9.03 38.11
C ALA A 813 16.39 -9.31 36.65
N SER A 814 17.34 -9.33 35.71
CA SER A 814 17.03 -9.53 34.28
C SER A 814 16.72 -10.98 33.89
N ASN A 815 17.00 -11.95 34.76
CA ASN A 815 16.87 -13.38 34.48
C ASN A 815 15.58 -14.01 35.04
N ARG A 816 14.52 -13.22 35.25
CA ARG A 816 13.24 -13.68 35.82
C ARG A 816 12.40 -14.43 34.78
N GLY A 817 11.84 -15.57 35.18
CA GLY A 817 10.94 -16.40 34.39
C GLY A 817 9.50 -16.36 34.89
N TYR A 818 8.62 -17.13 34.24
CA TYR A 818 7.24 -17.30 34.67
C TYR A 818 7.17 -17.73 36.15
N GLY A 819 6.37 -17.01 36.94
CA GLY A 819 6.18 -17.23 38.38
C GLY A 819 7.20 -16.58 39.33
N ASP A 820 8.23 -15.89 38.82
CA ASP A 820 9.21 -15.17 39.67
C ASP A 820 8.67 -13.85 40.24
N GLU A 821 9.28 -13.35 41.32
CA GLU A 821 8.89 -12.10 41.99
C GLU A 821 9.04 -10.85 41.09
N THR A 822 7.96 -10.07 40.97
CA THR A 822 7.94 -8.77 40.28
C THR A 822 8.58 -7.66 41.13
N SER A 823 9.08 -6.59 40.49
CA SER A 823 9.45 -5.34 41.16
C SER A 823 8.22 -4.55 41.64
N GLY A 824 7.06 -4.78 41.01
CA GLY A 824 5.85 -3.98 41.17
C GLY A 824 5.83 -2.67 40.37
N THR A 825 6.87 -2.36 39.59
CA THR A 825 6.95 -1.13 38.80
C THR A 825 6.53 -1.36 37.35
N LEU A 826 5.33 -0.90 36.98
CA LEU A 826 4.81 -1.10 35.60
C LEU A 826 5.34 -0.05 34.60
N GLY A 827 5.81 1.09 35.10
CA GLY A 827 6.37 2.17 34.30
C GLY A 827 7.06 3.22 35.17
N ARG A 828 7.86 4.08 34.54
CA ARG A 828 8.52 5.23 35.16
C ARG A 828 8.68 6.37 34.16
N ALA A 829 8.18 7.54 34.54
CA ALA A 829 8.35 8.81 33.83
C ALA A 829 8.98 9.91 34.71
N LEU A 830 9.56 10.94 34.08
CA LEU A 830 9.99 12.17 34.75
C LEU A 830 9.21 13.36 34.20
N TYR A 831 8.90 14.33 35.06
CA TYR A 831 8.25 15.58 34.70
C TYR A 831 9.28 16.70 34.48
N ASP A 832 9.28 17.33 33.30
CA ASP A 832 9.95 18.62 33.07
C ASP A 832 8.91 19.73 32.86
N TYR A 833 8.76 20.58 33.87
CA TYR A 833 7.86 21.74 33.85
C TYR A 833 8.27 22.84 32.85
N ARG A 834 9.49 22.80 32.30
CA ARG A 834 9.99 23.78 31.34
C ARG A 834 9.87 23.29 29.90
N ASN A 835 9.79 21.97 29.70
CA ASN A 835 9.86 21.27 28.43
C ASN A 835 10.89 21.90 27.47
N ALA A 836 12.08 22.19 28.00
CA ALA A 836 12.98 23.18 27.42
C ALA A 836 14.11 22.58 26.57
N ARG A 837 14.31 21.25 26.62
CA ARG A 837 15.35 20.56 25.85
C ARG A 837 14.91 19.19 25.35
N PHE A 838 15.47 18.84 24.21
CA PHE A 838 15.25 17.64 23.39
C PHE A 838 15.37 16.28 24.11
N ASN A 839 16.00 16.21 25.29
CA ASN A 839 16.47 14.96 25.89
C ASN A 839 15.94 14.68 27.31
N ASP A 840 15.02 15.49 27.84
CA ASP A 840 14.81 15.50 29.29
C ASP A 840 13.92 14.32 29.79
N ASN A 841 13.34 13.57 28.85
CA ASN A 841 12.90 12.17 29.00
C ASN A 841 13.59 11.31 27.91
N ASN A 842 14.89 11.03 28.04
CA ASN A 842 15.66 10.23 27.08
C ASN A 842 16.15 8.92 27.72
N THR A 843 15.70 7.80 27.16
CA THR A 843 15.99 6.43 27.63
C THR A 843 17.45 5.99 27.44
N GLY A 844 18.22 6.69 26.61
CA GLY A 844 19.66 6.50 26.47
C GLY A 844 20.50 7.22 27.55
N VAL A 845 19.90 8.12 28.34
CA VAL A 845 20.57 8.83 29.44
C VAL A 845 20.07 8.35 30.81
N ASN A 846 18.78 8.03 30.92
CA ASN A 846 18.21 7.38 32.08
C ASN A 846 17.51 6.08 31.66
N PRO A 847 18.21 4.91 31.70
CA PRO A 847 17.68 3.65 31.19
C PRO A 847 16.47 3.15 31.99
N GLY A 848 16.23 3.65 33.20
CA GLY A 848 15.05 3.32 34.00
C GLY A 848 13.75 3.98 33.52
N VAL A 849 13.74 4.81 32.47
CA VAL A 849 12.50 5.44 31.94
C VAL A 849 11.83 4.54 30.90
N GLY A 850 10.50 4.42 30.96
CA GLY A 850 9.69 3.61 30.04
C GLY A 850 8.49 2.93 30.70
N VAL A 851 7.83 2.06 29.95
CA VAL A 851 6.81 1.10 30.40
C VAL A 851 7.41 -0.31 30.32
N PHE A 852 7.15 -1.15 31.33
CA PHE A 852 7.79 -2.46 31.52
C PHE A 852 6.75 -3.60 31.54
N PRO A 853 6.26 -4.04 30.36
CA PRO A 853 5.20 -5.03 30.27
C PRO A 853 5.54 -6.37 30.96
N ALA A 854 6.82 -6.75 31.02
CA ALA A 854 7.24 -7.96 31.69
C ALA A 854 6.97 -7.96 33.21
N GLU A 855 6.95 -6.79 33.88
CA GLU A 855 6.66 -6.71 35.32
C GLU A 855 5.18 -6.98 35.63
N LEU A 856 4.28 -6.58 34.71
CA LEU A 856 2.85 -6.88 34.74
C LEU A 856 2.61 -8.38 34.53
N PHE A 857 3.32 -8.95 33.54
CA PHE A 857 3.29 -10.40 33.27
C PHE A 857 3.71 -11.22 34.50
N LEU A 858 4.85 -10.91 35.12
CA LEU A 858 5.32 -11.63 36.32
C LEU A 858 4.30 -11.58 37.47
N TYR A 859 3.70 -10.40 37.69
CA TYR A 859 2.71 -10.21 38.74
C TYR A 859 1.45 -11.07 38.54
N GLU A 860 0.85 -11.01 37.35
CA GLU A 860 -0.37 -11.73 37.04
C GLU A 860 -0.14 -13.25 36.90
N ALA A 861 1.03 -13.67 36.39
CA ALA A 861 1.46 -15.08 36.37
C ALA A 861 1.59 -15.65 37.79
N SER A 862 2.23 -14.94 38.71
CA SER A 862 2.35 -15.35 40.11
C SER A 862 0.98 -15.49 40.81
N ILE A 863 0.07 -14.53 40.58
CA ILE A 863 -1.31 -14.61 41.11
C ILE A 863 -2.08 -15.79 40.50
N HIS A 864 -1.85 -16.09 39.22
CA HIS A 864 -2.46 -17.23 38.55
C HIS A 864 -2.01 -18.56 39.15
N ASP A 865 -0.71 -18.77 39.30
CA ASP A 865 -0.12 -20.01 39.83
C ASP A 865 -0.58 -20.32 41.26
N ASP A 866 -0.72 -19.30 42.11
CA ASP A 866 -1.19 -19.46 43.49
C ASP A 866 -2.64 -20.00 43.60
N VAL A 867 -3.45 -19.85 42.54
CA VAL A 867 -4.88 -20.23 42.55
C VAL A 867 -5.24 -21.31 41.51
N TYR A 868 -4.41 -21.54 40.49
CA TYR A 868 -4.61 -22.58 39.49
C TYR A 868 -4.33 -23.99 40.06
N PRO A 869 -5.07 -25.05 39.67
CA PRO A 869 -6.22 -25.09 38.76
C PRO A 869 -7.57 -24.87 39.47
N SER A 870 -7.58 -24.36 40.70
CA SER A 870 -8.82 -24.16 41.47
C SER A 870 -9.63 -22.95 41.00
N PHE A 871 -8.95 -21.96 40.41
CA PHE A 871 -9.53 -20.77 39.78
C PHE A 871 -8.66 -20.36 38.58
N VAL A 872 -9.28 -19.69 37.60
CA VAL A 872 -8.58 -19.12 36.43
C VAL A 872 -8.82 -17.61 36.45
N THR A 873 -7.78 -16.87 36.83
CA THR A 873 -7.73 -15.39 36.84
C THR A 873 -8.07 -14.78 35.48
N THR A 874 -8.50 -13.53 35.42
CA THR A 874 -8.78 -12.81 34.16
C THR A 874 -7.59 -12.82 33.19
N PHE A 875 -6.38 -12.55 33.67
CA PHE A 875 -5.14 -12.72 32.89
C PHE A 875 -5.03 -14.14 32.32
N GLY A 876 -5.07 -15.16 33.17
CA GLY A 876 -5.08 -16.56 32.73
C GLY A 876 -6.21 -16.96 31.79
N GLN A 877 -7.40 -16.33 31.81
CA GLN A 877 -8.46 -16.63 30.83
C GLN A 877 -8.06 -16.22 29.41
N ALA A 878 -7.29 -15.14 29.27
CA ALA A 878 -6.76 -14.68 28.00
C ALA A 878 -5.47 -15.42 27.60
N PHE A 879 -4.54 -15.61 28.54
CA PHE A 879 -3.17 -16.08 28.22
C PHE A 879 -2.92 -17.58 28.33
N LEU A 880 -3.66 -18.33 29.18
CA LEU A 880 -3.52 -19.81 29.29
C LEU A 880 -3.53 -20.56 27.94
N PRO A 881 -4.28 -20.15 26.90
CA PRO A 881 -4.28 -20.85 25.62
C PRO A 881 -3.07 -20.60 24.72
N ILE A 882 -2.29 -19.54 24.95
CA ILE A 882 -1.16 -19.14 24.09
C ILE A 882 0.19 -19.10 24.82
N GLN A 883 0.20 -18.91 26.13
CA GLN A 883 1.45 -18.73 26.90
C GLN A 883 2.08 -20.11 27.20
N PRO A 884 3.37 -20.34 26.86
CA PRO A 884 3.97 -21.68 26.90
C PRO A 884 4.18 -22.27 28.29
N ASP A 885 4.54 -21.45 29.28
CA ASP A 885 4.80 -21.90 30.67
C ASP A 885 3.48 -22.27 31.39
N MET A 886 2.39 -21.61 31.02
CA MET A 886 1.01 -21.94 31.39
C MET A 886 0.48 -23.22 30.70
N GLY A 887 1.23 -23.78 29.75
CA GLY A 887 0.85 -24.96 28.97
C GLY A 887 -0.02 -24.67 27.74
N GLY A 888 -0.06 -23.41 27.27
CA GLY A 888 -0.68 -23.00 26.02
C GLY A 888 0.22 -23.21 24.80
N ASP A 889 -0.35 -23.05 23.60
CA ASP A 889 0.35 -23.20 22.33
C ASP A 889 0.77 -21.80 21.80
N PRO A 890 2.07 -21.43 21.74
CA PRO A 890 2.48 -20.09 21.31
C PRO A 890 2.13 -19.77 19.86
N VAL A 891 1.90 -18.49 19.57
CA VAL A 891 1.65 -18.00 18.21
C VAL A 891 2.81 -18.36 17.28
N GLY A 892 2.46 -18.88 16.11
CA GLY A 892 3.38 -19.40 15.10
C GLY A 892 3.67 -20.90 15.26
N THR A 893 3.32 -21.52 16.38
CA THR A 893 3.44 -22.99 16.56
C THR A 893 2.22 -23.75 16.06
N ASP A 894 1.04 -23.12 16.01
CA ASP A 894 -0.15 -23.73 15.44
C ASP A 894 -0.20 -23.49 13.92
N ALA A 895 -0.49 -24.53 13.15
CA ALA A 895 -0.59 -24.45 11.70
C ALA A 895 -1.69 -23.47 11.21
N ARG A 896 -2.65 -23.11 12.07
CA ARG A 896 -3.68 -22.10 11.79
C ARG A 896 -3.16 -20.66 11.91
N ASP A 897 -2.05 -20.42 12.60
CA ASP A 897 -1.58 -19.06 12.93
C ASP A 897 -1.23 -18.24 11.68
N ALA A 898 -0.67 -18.89 10.65
CA ALA A 898 -0.46 -18.29 9.34
C ALA A 898 -1.75 -17.76 8.69
N THR A 899 -2.88 -18.45 8.93
CA THR A 899 -4.20 -18.04 8.45
C THR A 899 -4.82 -16.98 9.36
N VAL A 900 -4.83 -17.21 10.69
CA VAL A 900 -5.60 -16.39 11.64
C VAL A 900 -4.98 -15.03 11.96
N ILE A 901 -3.69 -14.83 11.71
CA ILE A 901 -2.99 -13.56 11.94
C ILE A 901 -2.87 -12.71 10.66
N SER A 902 -3.11 -13.31 9.49
CA SER A 902 -3.08 -12.59 8.21
C SER A 902 -3.96 -11.34 8.25
N ALA A 903 -3.50 -10.24 7.67
CA ALA A 903 -4.33 -9.06 7.44
C ALA A 903 -5.59 -9.37 6.59
N SER A 904 -5.57 -10.48 5.85
CA SER A 904 -6.69 -11.00 5.07
C SER A 904 -7.54 -12.05 5.82
N PHE A 905 -7.38 -12.19 7.14
CA PHE A 905 -8.12 -13.19 7.90
C PHE A 905 -9.58 -12.79 8.08
N ASP A 906 -10.48 -13.60 7.53
CA ASP A 906 -11.92 -13.47 7.77
C ASP A 906 -12.36 -14.39 8.91
N TYR A 907 -12.54 -13.79 10.09
CA TYR A 907 -13.09 -14.48 11.27
C TYR A 907 -14.49 -15.06 11.02
N ALA A 908 -15.30 -14.51 10.12
CA ALA A 908 -16.66 -14.99 9.88
C ALA A 908 -16.69 -16.31 9.09
N THR A 909 -15.84 -16.47 8.07
CA THR A 909 -15.77 -17.70 7.25
C THR A 909 -14.80 -18.75 7.79
N ALA A 910 -13.90 -18.38 8.70
CA ALA A 910 -12.96 -19.30 9.35
C ALA A 910 -13.64 -20.48 10.06
N SER A 911 -12.98 -21.65 10.04
CA SER A 911 -13.49 -22.86 10.70
C SER A 911 -13.63 -22.65 12.21
N THR A 912 -14.39 -23.52 12.88
CA THR A 912 -14.52 -23.49 14.35
C THR A 912 -13.16 -23.59 15.06
N LEU A 913 -12.18 -24.27 14.47
CA LEU A 913 -10.83 -24.36 15.01
C LEU A 913 -10.01 -23.09 14.73
N GLU A 914 -10.10 -22.50 13.55
CA GLU A 914 -9.43 -21.23 13.24
C GLU A 914 -10.01 -20.08 14.06
N ARG A 915 -11.34 -19.96 14.20
CA ARG A 915 -11.97 -18.97 15.09
C ARG A 915 -11.62 -19.16 16.55
N ALA A 916 -11.58 -20.41 17.04
CA ALA A 916 -11.11 -20.68 18.39
C ALA A 916 -9.67 -20.20 18.58
N ARG A 917 -8.79 -20.42 17.59
CA ARG A 917 -7.40 -19.97 17.63
C ARG A 917 -7.26 -18.45 17.52
N TYR A 918 -8.01 -17.80 16.63
CA TYR A 918 -8.09 -16.35 16.54
C TYR A 918 -8.47 -15.73 17.88
N ASN A 919 -9.55 -16.21 18.50
CA ASN A 919 -10.00 -15.69 19.80
C ASN A 919 -8.93 -15.87 20.89
N GLN A 920 -8.25 -17.02 20.93
CA GLN A 920 -7.15 -17.26 21.87
C GLN A 920 -6.02 -16.23 21.74
N ILE A 921 -5.74 -15.77 20.52
CA ILE A 921 -4.65 -14.83 20.22
C ILE A 921 -5.11 -13.39 20.41
N PHE A 922 -6.21 -13.02 19.76
CA PHE A 922 -6.65 -11.63 19.64
C PHE A 922 -7.39 -11.10 20.88
N ILE A 923 -8.02 -11.96 21.69
CA ILE A 923 -8.50 -11.53 23.03
C ILE A 923 -7.31 -11.17 23.92
N ALA A 924 -6.26 -11.98 23.91
CA ALA A 924 -5.03 -11.67 24.65
C ALA A 924 -4.36 -10.41 24.09
N ALA A 925 -4.26 -10.26 22.77
CA ALA A 925 -3.60 -9.12 22.13
C ALA A 925 -4.33 -7.80 22.38
N ASP A 926 -5.66 -7.78 22.31
CA ASP A 926 -6.48 -6.60 22.63
C ASP A 926 -6.38 -6.22 24.11
N GLN A 927 -6.51 -7.19 25.02
CA GLN A 927 -6.34 -6.93 26.45
C GLN A 927 -4.93 -6.39 26.77
N TRP A 928 -3.90 -6.94 26.12
CA TRP A 928 -2.53 -6.45 26.29
C TRP A 928 -2.35 -5.05 25.75
N ALA A 929 -2.82 -4.77 24.52
CA ALA A 929 -2.75 -3.45 23.92
C ALA A 929 -3.52 -2.40 24.73
N THR A 930 -4.68 -2.78 25.27
CA THR A 930 -5.50 -1.95 26.16
C THR A 930 -4.79 -1.66 27.48
N ALA A 931 -4.24 -2.67 28.15
CA ALA A 931 -3.52 -2.51 29.41
C ALA A 931 -2.26 -1.64 29.23
N ILE A 932 -1.41 -1.99 28.27
CA ILE A 932 -0.13 -1.32 28.02
C ILE A 932 -0.32 0.09 27.45
N GLY A 933 -1.29 0.30 26.55
CA GLY A 933 -1.64 1.64 26.06
C GLY A 933 -2.20 2.56 27.16
N THR A 934 -2.89 2.00 28.15
CA THR A 934 -3.38 2.76 29.32
C THR A 934 -2.25 3.10 30.30
N ILE A 935 -1.33 2.18 30.57
CA ILE A 935 -0.12 2.45 31.37
C ILE A 935 0.77 3.50 30.67
N LEU A 936 0.96 3.38 29.36
CA LEU A 936 1.67 4.40 28.57
C LEU A 936 0.98 5.77 28.65
N ALA A 937 -0.35 5.82 28.64
CA ALA A 937 -1.09 7.06 28.81
C ALA A 937 -0.84 7.71 30.19
N HIS A 938 -0.78 6.89 31.25
CA HIS A 938 -0.46 7.30 32.63
C HIS A 938 0.95 7.89 32.75
N GLU A 939 1.97 7.17 32.27
CA GLU A 939 3.38 7.62 32.32
C GLU A 939 3.62 8.89 31.46
N ALA A 940 2.96 8.98 30.30
CA ALA A 940 2.92 10.22 29.54
C ALA A 940 2.22 11.34 30.33
N GLY A 941 1.14 11.04 31.05
CA GLY A 941 0.42 12.00 31.90
C GLY A 941 1.31 12.58 32.99
N HIS A 942 2.13 11.74 33.63
CA HIS A 942 3.17 12.19 34.56
C HIS A 942 4.20 13.11 33.89
N SER A 943 4.68 12.75 32.70
CA SER A 943 5.61 13.57 31.90
C SER A 943 5.03 14.95 31.51
N LEU A 944 3.70 15.06 31.42
CA LEU A 944 2.95 16.28 31.06
C LEU A 944 2.47 17.08 32.29
N GLY A 945 2.78 16.64 33.50
CA GLY A 945 2.50 17.37 34.74
C GLY A 945 1.20 17.00 35.48
N LEU A 946 0.53 15.90 35.12
CA LEU A 946 -0.66 15.38 35.82
C LEU A 946 -0.30 14.61 37.12
N VAL A 947 0.60 15.16 37.95
CA VAL A 947 1.29 14.41 39.03
C VAL A 947 0.77 14.73 40.44
N ALA A 948 0.69 13.71 41.29
CA ALA A 948 0.50 13.84 42.74
C ALA A 948 1.83 14.20 43.47
N PRO A 949 1.80 14.79 44.69
CA PRO A 949 2.90 15.64 45.14
C PRO A 949 4.11 14.98 45.84
N GLY A 950 5.32 15.39 45.41
CA GLY A 950 6.48 15.66 46.27
C GLY A 950 7.85 15.28 45.70
N ARG A 951 8.92 16.08 45.74
CA ARG A 951 9.16 17.51 46.08
C ARG A 951 10.65 17.79 45.71
N GLU A 952 11.16 18.91 45.18
CA GLU A 952 10.75 20.30 44.89
C GLU A 952 11.34 20.71 43.49
N SER A 953 11.24 21.92 42.90
CA SER A 953 10.95 23.25 43.45
C SER A 953 10.37 24.29 42.45
N TYR A 954 9.35 25.02 42.92
CA TYR A 954 8.76 26.30 42.45
C TYR A 954 7.90 26.35 41.17
N GLU A 955 6.58 26.49 41.41
CA GLU A 955 5.49 27.02 40.54
C GLU A 955 5.07 26.11 39.36
N LEU A 956 3.80 25.70 39.16
CA LEU A 956 2.49 26.00 39.78
C LEU A 956 1.81 24.66 40.20
N HIS A 957 1.13 24.59 41.35
CA HIS A 957 0.61 23.31 41.88
C HIS A 957 -0.88 23.05 41.56
N GLY A 958 -1.19 21.85 41.05
CA GLY A 958 -2.45 21.18 41.34
C GLY A 958 -2.48 20.73 42.81
N ASP A 959 -3.59 20.98 43.51
CA ASP A 959 -3.70 20.71 44.94
C ASP A 959 -4.22 19.29 45.25
N ALA A 960 -3.98 18.81 46.48
CA ALA A 960 -4.36 17.48 46.93
C ALA A 960 -5.88 17.18 46.89
N SER A 961 -6.72 18.20 46.69
CA SER A 961 -8.17 18.08 46.46
C SER A 961 -8.56 17.26 45.21
N LEU A 962 -7.71 17.19 44.18
CA LEU A 962 -8.05 16.50 42.93
C LEU A 962 -7.93 14.97 43.02
N HIS A 963 -7.06 14.41 43.86
CA HIS A 963 -6.63 13.01 43.69
C HIS A 963 -7.04 12.00 44.77
N ASN A 964 -7.65 12.39 45.90
CA ASN A 964 -7.88 11.44 47.02
C ASN A 964 -9.30 11.37 47.63
N GLU A 965 -10.28 12.21 47.27
CA GLU A 965 -11.67 12.06 47.79
C GLU A 965 -12.69 11.49 46.78
N TYR A 966 -12.42 11.57 45.46
CA TYR A 966 -13.40 11.17 44.42
C TYR A 966 -12.78 10.50 43.17
N ALA A 967 -11.61 9.88 43.28
CA ALA A 967 -11.06 9.10 42.17
C ALA A 967 -11.95 7.87 41.88
N ASN A 968 -12.50 7.77 40.67
CA ASN A 968 -13.16 6.56 40.23
C ASN A 968 -12.12 5.45 39.98
N LEU A 969 -12.52 4.18 40.07
CA LEU A 969 -11.64 3.02 39.86
C LEU A 969 -11.12 2.86 38.41
N SER A 970 -11.55 3.74 37.49
CA SER A 970 -11.14 3.78 36.07
C SER A 970 -10.57 5.13 35.63
N ASP A 971 -10.11 5.96 36.56
CA ASP A 971 -9.33 7.16 36.22
C ASP A 971 -7.90 6.76 35.81
N ILE A 972 -7.45 7.17 34.63
CA ILE A 972 -6.08 6.87 34.15
C ILE A 972 -5.04 7.31 35.17
N MET A 973 -5.21 8.46 35.85
CA MET A 973 -4.23 8.95 36.83
C MET A 973 -4.47 8.45 38.27
N ALA A 974 -5.18 7.32 38.45
CA ALA A 974 -5.33 6.68 39.75
C ALA A 974 -4.04 5.96 40.20
N ALA A 975 -3.78 5.96 41.51
CA ALA A 975 -2.55 5.40 42.09
C ALA A 975 -2.53 3.87 42.25
N ALA A 976 -3.58 3.17 41.81
CA ALA A 976 -3.69 1.71 41.87
C ALA A 976 -4.49 1.21 40.68
N VAL A 977 -3.81 0.49 39.79
CA VAL A 977 -4.32 0.04 38.50
C VAL A 977 -3.97 -1.44 38.38
N GLY A 978 -4.95 -2.34 38.55
CA GLY A 978 -4.77 -3.79 38.41
C GLY A 978 -5.17 -4.27 37.03
N TYR A 979 -4.57 -5.38 36.55
CA TYR A 979 -4.84 -5.92 35.21
C TYR A 979 -6.33 -6.16 34.96
N ASP A 980 -7.02 -6.84 35.89
CA ASP A 980 -8.47 -7.08 35.82
C ASP A 980 -9.26 -5.78 35.66
N GLY A 981 -8.87 -4.71 36.35
CA GLY A 981 -9.47 -3.39 36.19
C GLY A 981 -9.20 -2.78 34.81
N LEU A 982 -7.95 -2.83 34.34
CA LEU A 982 -7.53 -2.28 33.04
C LEU A 982 -8.31 -2.86 31.85
N VAL A 983 -8.68 -4.14 31.93
CA VAL A 983 -9.30 -4.87 30.82
C VAL A 983 -10.82 -5.06 30.97
N THR A 984 -11.40 -4.65 32.11
CA THR A 984 -12.86 -4.74 32.37
C THR A 984 -13.55 -3.41 32.66
N LEU A 985 -12.80 -2.33 32.89
CA LEU A 985 -13.33 -1.00 33.14
C LEU A 985 -12.93 -0.03 32.02
N ASP A 986 -13.85 0.87 31.67
CA ASP A 986 -13.57 1.97 30.74
C ASP A 986 -12.63 3.00 31.39
N TYR A 987 -11.33 2.79 31.21
CA TYR A 987 -10.30 3.73 31.62
C TYR A 987 -10.33 5.00 30.76
N ALA A 988 -10.41 6.15 31.42
CA ALA A 988 -10.36 7.46 30.80
C ALA A 988 -9.66 8.47 31.72
N PHE A 989 -9.04 9.49 31.15
CA PHE A 989 -8.71 10.69 31.92
C PHE A 989 -10.02 11.35 32.37
N ARG A 990 -10.03 11.97 33.55
CA ARG A 990 -11.15 12.83 33.93
C ARG A 990 -11.29 13.99 32.95
N ASP A 991 -12.52 14.43 32.73
CA ASP A 991 -12.86 15.57 31.87
C ASP A 991 -12.01 16.82 32.20
N LEU A 992 -11.63 17.03 33.47
CA LEU A 992 -10.74 18.11 33.90
C LEU A 992 -9.28 17.94 33.41
N ASN A 993 -8.73 16.73 33.45
CA ASN A 993 -7.38 16.44 32.96
C ASN A 993 -7.33 16.62 31.44
N LEU A 994 -8.36 16.14 30.74
CA LEU A 994 -8.53 16.34 29.30
C LEU A 994 -8.68 17.82 28.95
N ALA A 995 -9.48 18.58 29.69
CA ALA A 995 -9.63 20.02 29.46
C ALA A 995 -8.35 20.82 29.76
N TYR A 996 -7.51 20.37 30.70
CA TYR A 996 -6.16 20.91 30.92
C TYR A 996 -5.24 20.61 29.72
N LEU A 997 -5.17 19.34 29.31
CA LEU A 997 -4.37 18.87 28.17
C LEU A 997 -4.78 19.53 26.85
N ARG A 998 -6.08 19.76 26.62
CA ARG A 998 -6.65 20.47 25.46
C ARG A 998 -6.50 22.00 25.51
N HIS A 999 -5.93 22.56 26.59
CA HIS A 999 -5.90 24.01 26.85
C HIS A 999 -7.29 24.68 26.89
N ARG A 1000 -8.35 23.92 27.17
CA ARG A 1000 -9.73 24.42 27.35
C ARG A 1000 -9.96 25.04 28.73
N LEU A 1001 -9.10 24.75 29.70
CA LEU A 1001 -9.06 25.42 31.00
C LEU A 1001 -8.11 26.63 30.96
N LEU A 1002 -8.62 27.79 30.57
CA LEU A 1002 -8.03 29.06 30.98
C LEU A 1002 -8.20 29.19 32.51
N LEU A 1003 -7.16 28.76 33.24
CA LEU A 1003 -7.06 28.98 34.68
C LEU A 1003 -7.18 30.48 34.98
N LYS A 1004 -8.05 30.82 35.94
CA LYS A 1004 -8.30 32.20 36.40
C LYS A 1004 -7.57 32.51 37.70
#